data_AF-A0A2N2SP02-F1
#
_entry.id   AF-A0A2N2SP02-F1
#
_cell.length_a   1.000
_cell.length_b   1.000
_cell.length_c   1.000
_cell.angle_alpha   90.00
_cell.angle_beta   90.00
_cell.angle_gamma   90.00
#
_symmetry.space_group_name_H-M   'P 1'
#
loop_
_entity.id
_entity.type
_entity.pdbx_description
1 polymer ?
#
loop_
_entity_poly.entity_id
_entity_poly.type
_entity_poly.pdbx_seq_one_letter_code
_entity_poly.pdbx_strand_id
1 'polypeptide(L)'
;MLSRSSSRSQPLPEKISLLLQEARWLILGVMSLYIGLVLLGYNKADPGWSHATAASRVSNPGGRFGAWLADLLLYLHGISAWWWVVFLGYGLLWGFRRLKNRLAIDRRSFFFVFAGFLVVLITSSALEFLRFHSHGAALPLSPGGLFGMELGLMVQRNFGFTGGTLLLLALMASGLSLFTGISWLSAAERMGFWMEQGVYAAQRGWQRWQDRRVGQVVAQKREAVIETRRRKTELAPPPRLRIEPAVAEVPRSERAEKERQQSLFADVGLGAIPPLGLLDPPTVNGEPPSAEAMEFTSRLIETKLADFGVEVKVLAAYPGPVITRYEIEPAVGVKGSQVVNLAKDLSRALSTMSIRMVETVPGKSCMALELPNPKRQTVRLSEILGSRAYSDMSSPLTVALGKDIGGQPVVADLAKMPHLLVAGTTGSGKSVGINAMILSLLYKSEPERVRLIMVDPKMLELSIYEGIPHLLAPVVTDMKHAANALNWCVTEMDKRYKLMAAVGVRNLAGFNKAVVDARKHETPLTNPFSITPESPEPLETLPYIVVVVDELADMMMVVGKKVEELIARLAQKARASGIHLILATQRPSVDVITGLIKANVPTRISFQVSSKIDSRTILDQMGAEALLGMGDMLYLAPGTGLPVRVHGAFVADEEVHKVVDHLKRLGPPDYIDGILAAPEDDLEAALGAGGEGGGEESDALYDQAVEIVVKTRRPSISLVQRHLRIGYNRAARLIEQMERAGLVSSMGSNGNREVMVPPKEGE
;
A
#
# COMPACT_ATOMS: atom_id res chain seq x y z
N MET A 1 36.51 -42.12 -4.26
CA MET A 1 36.83 -40.93 -3.44
C MET A 1 35.52 -40.38 -2.88
N LEU A 2 35.31 -40.53 -1.57
CA LEU A 2 34.07 -40.16 -0.87
C LEU A 2 34.09 -38.66 -0.54
N SER A 3 33.08 -37.94 -1.03
CA SER A 3 32.84 -36.52 -0.72
C SER A 3 32.25 -36.40 0.70
N ARG A 4 32.97 -35.74 1.61
CA ARG A 4 32.43 -35.29 2.90
C ARG A 4 31.47 -34.12 2.65
N SER A 5 30.18 -34.34 2.79
CA SER A 5 29.19 -33.27 2.95
C SER A 5 29.28 -32.73 4.37
N SER A 6 29.51 -31.41 4.50
CA SER A 6 29.43 -30.73 5.78
C SER A 6 28.00 -30.76 6.31
N SER A 7 27.77 -31.38 7.46
CA SER A 7 26.49 -31.34 8.17
C SER A 7 26.19 -29.89 8.59
N ARG A 8 25.24 -29.24 7.89
CA ARG A 8 24.62 -28.02 8.40
C ARG A 8 23.84 -28.40 9.65
N SER A 9 24.26 -27.88 10.80
CA SER A 9 23.55 -28.01 12.07
C SER A 9 22.10 -27.55 11.91
N GLN A 10 21.16 -28.37 12.36
CA GLN A 10 19.76 -27.99 12.44
C GLN A 10 19.63 -26.74 13.34
N PRO A 11 18.90 -25.69 12.92
CA PRO A 11 18.74 -24.51 13.75
C PRO A 11 18.00 -24.88 15.05
N LEU A 12 18.55 -24.44 16.19
CA LEU A 12 17.89 -24.58 17.49
C LEU A 12 16.49 -23.95 17.44
N PRO A 13 15.50 -24.51 18.16
CA PRO A 13 14.17 -23.91 18.30
C PRO A 13 14.26 -22.42 18.66
N GLU A 14 13.49 -21.56 17.98
CA GLU A 14 13.59 -20.09 18.11
C GLU A 14 13.52 -19.59 19.56
N LYS A 15 12.74 -20.27 20.40
CA LYS A 15 12.61 -19.96 21.81
C LYS A 15 13.92 -20.21 22.60
N ILE A 16 14.66 -21.27 22.27
CA ILE A 16 15.93 -21.61 22.90
C ILE A 16 17.03 -20.65 22.44
N SER A 17 17.04 -20.28 21.16
CA SER A 17 18.03 -19.32 20.63
C SER A 17 17.84 -17.92 21.21
N LEU A 18 16.60 -17.48 21.45
CA LEU A 18 16.30 -16.23 22.16
C LEU A 18 16.74 -16.27 23.63
N LEU A 19 16.41 -17.34 24.36
CA LEU A 19 16.82 -17.50 25.76
C LEU A 19 18.34 -17.56 25.92
N LEU A 20 19.06 -18.23 25.01
CA LEU A 20 20.52 -18.25 24.99
C LEU A 20 21.12 -16.86 24.70
N GLN A 21 20.48 -16.07 23.84
CA GLN A 21 20.91 -14.70 23.57
C GLN A 21 20.68 -13.79 24.78
N GLU A 22 19.52 -13.87 25.44
CA GLU A 22 19.22 -13.14 26.67
C GLU A 22 20.19 -13.49 27.80
N ALA A 23 20.44 -14.79 28.02
CA ALA A 23 21.41 -15.26 29.00
C ALA A 23 22.81 -14.69 28.75
N ARG A 24 23.26 -14.69 27.48
CA ARG A 24 24.56 -14.10 27.10
C ARG A 24 24.66 -12.61 27.47
N TRP A 25 23.61 -11.83 27.21
CA TRP A 25 23.61 -10.40 27.53
C TRP A 25 23.57 -10.14 29.04
N LEU A 26 22.77 -10.90 29.79
CA LEU A 26 22.74 -10.83 31.25
C LEU A 26 24.11 -11.15 31.86
N ILE A 27 24.79 -12.19 31.35
CA ILE A 27 26.15 -12.54 31.79
C ILE A 27 27.12 -11.38 31.51
N LEU A 28 27.09 -10.77 30.32
CA LEU A 28 27.95 -9.62 30.01
C LEU A 28 27.67 -8.41 30.92
N GLY A 29 26.41 -8.16 31.25
CA GLY A 29 26.03 -7.08 32.18
C GLY A 29 26.55 -7.32 33.60
N VAL A 30 26.40 -8.54 34.12
CA VAL A 30 26.93 -8.94 35.43
C VAL A 30 28.46 -8.86 35.44
N MET A 31 29.13 -9.32 34.38
CA MET A 31 30.59 -9.22 34.25
C MET A 31 31.08 -7.76 34.20
N SER A 32 30.39 -6.89 33.46
CA SER A 32 30.70 -5.45 33.42
C SER A 32 30.59 -4.81 34.82
N LEU A 33 29.49 -5.09 35.53
CA LEU A 33 29.26 -4.59 36.88
C LEU A 33 30.31 -5.14 37.87
N TYR A 34 30.63 -6.43 37.78
CA TYR A 34 31.62 -7.07 38.64
C TYR A 34 33.00 -6.47 38.46
N ILE A 35 33.48 -6.31 37.21
CA ILE A 35 34.78 -5.69 36.92
C ILE A 35 34.79 -4.23 37.40
N GLY A 36 33.72 -3.47 37.17
CA GLY A 36 33.63 -2.09 37.65
C GLY A 36 33.69 -1.99 39.18
N LEU A 37 32.95 -2.85 39.89
CA LEU A 37 32.95 -2.92 41.35
C LEU A 37 34.33 -3.31 41.92
N VAL A 38 35.00 -4.25 41.26
CA VAL A 38 36.34 -4.72 41.63
C VAL A 38 37.40 -3.64 41.40
N LEU A 39 37.34 -2.91 40.28
CA LEU A 39 38.23 -1.77 40.00
C LEU A 39 38.00 -0.59 40.95
N LEU A 40 36.75 -0.29 41.30
CA LEU A 40 36.42 0.75 42.29
C LEU A 40 36.95 0.44 43.68
N GLY A 41 36.85 -0.83 44.09
CA GLY A 41 37.33 -1.28 45.39
C GLY A 41 38.81 -1.64 45.41
N TYR A 42 39.60 -1.20 44.44
CA TYR A 42 41.04 -1.44 44.44
C TYR A 42 41.71 -0.76 45.64
N ASN A 43 42.53 -1.53 46.36
CA ASN A 43 43.34 -1.04 47.45
C ASN A 43 44.71 -1.73 47.41
N LYS A 44 45.79 -0.94 47.48
CA LYS A 44 47.18 -1.44 47.41
C LYS A 44 47.56 -2.37 48.57
N ALA A 45 46.81 -2.32 49.69
CA ALA A 45 47.02 -3.19 50.84
C ALA A 45 46.48 -4.62 50.62
N ASP A 46 45.60 -4.84 49.63
CA ASP A 46 45.03 -6.15 49.34
C ASP A 46 46.03 -7.05 48.58
N PRO A 47 45.92 -8.39 48.70
CA PRO A 47 46.79 -9.32 47.97
C PRO A 47 46.54 -9.23 46.46
N GLY A 48 47.62 -9.07 45.68
CA GLY A 48 47.55 -8.77 44.25
C GLY A 48 48.53 -9.57 43.40
N TRP A 49 48.51 -9.33 42.09
CA TRP A 49 49.46 -9.89 41.12
C TRP A 49 50.86 -9.29 41.29
N SER A 50 50.92 -7.98 41.54
CA SER A 50 52.17 -7.21 41.61
C SER A 50 52.87 -7.31 42.97
N HIS A 51 52.14 -7.64 44.04
CA HIS A 51 52.67 -7.70 45.40
C HIS A 51 52.01 -8.82 46.23
N ALA A 52 52.83 -9.57 46.99
CA ALA A 52 52.35 -10.57 47.95
C ALA A 52 52.22 -9.95 49.35
N THR A 53 51.00 -9.54 49.73
CA THR A 53 50.70 -9.00 51.06
C THR A 53 49.87 -10.00 51.88
N ALA A 54 50.27 -10.23 53.14
CA ALA A 54 49.51 -11.04 54.09
C ALA A 54 48.44 -10.18 54.79
N ALA A 55 47.37 -9.82 54.07
CA ALA A 55 46.26 -9.07 54.64
C ALA A 55 45.27 -10.01 55.36
N SER A 56 44.95 -9.71 56.63
CA SER A 56 43.99 -10.49 57.43
C SER A 56 42.53 -10.31 56.96
N ARG A 57 42.22 -9.18 56.31
CA ARG A 57 40.92 -8.88 55.70
C ARG A 57 41.11 -8.16 54.37
N VAL A 58 40.45 -8.65 53.32
CA VAL A 58 40.49 -8.03 51.98
C VAL A 58 39.44 -6.93 51.90
N SER A 59 39.85 -5.73 51.50
CA SER A 59 38.99 -4.56 51.35
C SER A 59 38.17 -4.60 50.05
N ASN A 60 38.70 -5.23 49.00
CA ASN A 60 38.03 -5.32 47.71
C ASN A 60 36.67 -6.06 47.83
N PRO A 61 35.57 -5.47 47.33
CA PRO A 61 34.24 -6.05 47.43
C PRO A 61 34.08 -7.34 46.59
N GLY A 62 34.97 -7.60 45.62
CA GLY A 62 35.05 -8.87 44.90
C GLY A 62 35.87 -9.96 45.60
N GLY A 63 36.29 -9.75 46.85
CA GLY A 63 37.10 -10.68 47.62
C GLY A 63 38.54 -10.81 47.10
N ARG A 64 39.23 -11.89 47.49
CA ARG A 64 40.64 -12.16 47.07
C ARG A 64 40.82 -12.20 45.56
N PHE A 65 39.90 -12.85 44.85
CA PHE A 65 39.93 -12.93 43.39
C PHE A 65 39.73 -11.55 42.76
N GLY A 66 38.78 -10.76 43.26
CA GLY A 66 38.57 -9.38 42.82
C GLY A 66 39.80 -8.51 43.03
N ALA A 67 40.39 -8.52 44.23
CA ALA A 67 41.61 -7.78 44.52
C ALA A 67 42.75 -8.12 43.54
N TRP A 68 42.97 -9.41 43.29
CA TRP A 68 43.99 -9.88 42.34
C TRP A 68 43.68 -9.46 40.90
N LEU A 69 42.43 -9.56 40.47
CA LEU A 69 41.99 -9.17 39.12
C LEU A 69 42.10 -7.65 38.90
N ALA A 70 41.70 -6.83 39.88
CA ALA A 70 41.86 -5.39 39.85
C ALA A 70 43.34 -5.01 39.72
N ASP A 71 44.18 -5.59 40.58
CA ASP A 71 45.62 -5.34 40.58
C ASP A 71 46.26 -5.72 39.24
N LEU A 72 45.92 -6.89 38.67
CA LEU A 72 46.42 -7.32 37.36
C LEU A 72 46.00 -6.36 36.24
N LEU A 73 44.71 -5.99 36.18
CA LEU A 73 44.20 -5.12 35.11
C LEU A 73 44.80 -3.71 35.18
N LEU A 74 44.88 -3.15 36.39
CA LEU A 74 45.50 -1.84 36.64
C LEU A 74 47.02 -1.88 36.46
N TYR A 75 47.68 -3.01 36.75
CA TYR A 75 49.10 -3.17 36.48
C TYR A 75 49.41 -3.18 34.98
N LEU A 76 48.59 -3.88 34.20
CA LEU A 76 48.78 -3.99 32.75
C LEU A 76 48.42 -2.70 32.00
N HIS A 77 47.28 -2.08 32.33
CA HIS A 77 46.68 -1.00 31.54
C HIS A 77 46.54 0.32 32.31
N GLY A 78 46.86 0.36 33.60
CA GLY A 78 46.65 1.55 34.41
C GLY A 78 45.17 1.95 34.47
N ILE A 79 44.88 3.24 34.36
CA ILE A 79 43.49 3.76 34.40
C ILE A 79 42.68 3.24 33.20
N SER A 80 43.34 2.98 32.07
CA SER A 80 42.71 2.41 30.88
C SER A 80 42.08 1.04 31.10
N ALA A 81 42.35 0.35 32.22
CA ALA A 81 41.62 -0.86 32.62
C ALA A 81 40.09 -0.67 32.62
N TRP A 82 39.61 0.55 32.87
CA TRP A 82 38.19 0.89 32.84
C TRP A 82 37.53 0.74 31.47
N TRP A 83 38.30 0.71 30.37
CA TRP A 83 37.77 0.40 29.05
C TRP A 83 37.16 -1.00 28.98
N TRP A 84 37.58 -1.96 29.82
CA TRP A 84 36.94 -3.26 29.91
C TRP A 84 35.48 -3.17 30.39
N VAL A 85 35.20 -2.27 31.34
CA VAL A 85 33.84 -2.01 31.82
C VAL A 85 33.01 -1.41 30.69
N VAL A 86 33.57 -0.42 29.97
CA VAL A 86 32.93 0.23 28.83
C VAL A 86 32.66 -0.76 27.69
N PHE A 87 33.60 -1.65 27.38
CA PHE A 87 33.45 -2.66 26.32
C PHE A 87 32.31 -3.64 26.62
N LEU A 88 32.28 -4.19 27.83
CA LEU A 88 31.23 -5.13 28.24
C LEU A 88 29.86 -4.44 28.35
N GLY A 89 29.82 -3.21 28.89
CA GLY A 89 28.60 -2.41 28.99
C GLY A 89 28.06 -1.97 27.62
N TYR A 90 28.95 -1.62 26.69
CA TYR A 90 28.58 -1.32 25.31
C TYR A 90 28.00 -2.55 24.60
N GLY A 91 28.59 -3.73 24.81
CA GLY A 91 28.07 -5.01 24.32
C GLY A 91 26.65 -5.30 24.83
N LEU A 92 26.37 -5.03 26.11
CA LEU A 92 25.03 -5.12 26.71
C LEU A 92 24.03 -4.16 26.05
N LEU A 93 24.39 -2.87 25.93
CA LEU A 93 23.52 -1.84 25.32
C LEU A 93 23.19 -2.16 23.85
N TRP A 94 24.19 -2.63 23.09
CA TRP A 94 24.02 -3.03 21.70
C TRP A 94 23.14 -4.29 21.58
N GLY A 95 23.37 -5.29 22.44
CA GLY A 95 22.55 -6.49 22.52
C GLY A 95 21.09 -6.22 22.88
N PHE A 96 20.84 -5.34 23.85
CA PHE A 96 19.49 -4.94 24.26
C PHE A 96 18.75 -4.16 23.17
N ARG A 97 19.44 -3.25 22.46
CA ARG A 97 18.88 -2.53 21.31
C ARG A 97 18.51 -3.47 20.15
N ARG A 98 19.25 -4.56 19.97
CA ARG A 98 18.96 -5.60 18.98
C ARG A 98 17.71 -6.40 19.31
N LEU A 99 17.44 -6.66 20.59
CA LEU A 99 16.26 -7.42 21.05
C LEU A 99 14.95 -6.63 20.89
N LYS A 100 15.00 -5.29 20.93
CA LYS A 100 13.81 -4.39 20.89
C LYS A 100 13.34 -4.01 19.47
N ASN A 101 13.90 -4.59 18.40
CA ASN A 101 13.54 -4.40 16.99
C ASN A 101 13.46 -2.94 16.48
N ARG A 102 14.59 -2.32 16.06
CA ARG A 102 14.57 -1.09 15.21
C ARG A 102 15.90 -0.59 14.60
N LEU A 103 16.92 -1.42 14.39
CA LEU A 103 18.15 -0.97 13.73
C LEU A 103 18.51 -1.89 12.57
N ALA A 104 18.72 -1.29 11.38
CA ALA A 104 19.25 -1.94 10.19
C ALA A 104 20.46 -2.80 10.56
N ILE A 105 20.57 -3.99 9.98
CA ILE A 105 21.56 -5.00 10.32
C ILE A 105 22.97 -4.41 10.19
N ASP A 106 23.55 -3.97 11.30
CA ASP A 106 24.96 -3.61 11.37
C ASP A 106 25.75 -4.92 11.30
N ARG A 107 26.16 -5.29 10.08
CA ARG A 107 26.86 -6.54 9.77
C ARG A 107 28.32 -6.55 10.23
N ARG A 108 28.77 -5.57 11.00
CA ARG A 108 30.16 -5.50 11.47
C ARG A 108 30.49 -6.74 12.30
N SER A 109 31.51 -7.47 11.83
CA SER A 109 32.03 -8.64 12.54
C SER A 109 32.53 -8.23 13.92
N PHE A 110 32.26 -9.06 14.93
CA PHE A 110 32.81 -8.90 16.29
C PHE A 110 34.32 -8.68 16.27
N PHE A 111 35.02 -9.26 15.29
CA PHE A 111 36.45 -9.06 15.07
C PHE A 111 36.83 -7.58 14.93
N PHE A 112 36.11 -6.80 14.12
CA PHE A 112 36.44 -5.38 13.92
C PHE A 112 36.14 -4.54 15.16
N VAL A 113 35.07 -4.88 15.90
CA VAL A 113 34.72 -4.20 17.17
C VAL A 113 35.78 -4.48 18.23
N PHE A 114 36.22 -5.74 18.35
CA PHE A 114 37.26 -6.13 19.30
C PHE A 114 38.63 -5.57 18.93
N ALA A 115 39.00 -5.58 17.65
CA ALA A 115 40.22 -4.94 17.18
C ALA A 115 40.21 -3.43 17.48
N GLY A 116 39.10 -2.73 17.20
CA GLY A 116 38.93 -1.32 17.55
C GLY A 116 39.08 -1.06 19.05
N PHE A 117 38.48 -1.91 19.88
CA PHE A 117 38.61 -1.85 21.34
C PHE A 117 40.07 -2.03 21.80
N LEU A 118 40.81 -3.01 21.26
CA LEU A 118 42.22 -3.20 21.62
C LEU A 118 43.07 -1.99 21.23
N VAL A 119 42.83 -1.40 20.06
CA VAL A 119 43.51 -0.16 19.64
C VAL A 119 43.23 0.95 20.65
N VAL A 120 41.97 1.13 21.08
CA VAL A 120 41.60 2.11 22.11
C VAL A 120 42.31 1.83 23.43
N LEU A 121 42.25 0.59 23.92
CA LEU A 121 42.85 0.20 25.19
C LEU A 121 44.36 0.48 25.22
N ILE A 122 45.08 0.11 24.16
CA ILE A 122 46.54 0.25 24.07
C ILE A 122 46.95 1.72 23.89
N THR A 123 46.27 2.46 23.01
CA THR A 123 46.58 3.88 22.76
C THR A 123 46.20 4.77 23.94
N SER A 124 45.09 4.47 24.63
CA SER A 124 44.72 5.09 25.91
C SER A 124 45.80 4.88 26.96
N SER A 125 46.26 3.63 27.14
CA SER A 125 47.32 3.29 28.10
C SER A 125 48.60 4.09 27.82
N ALA A 126 49.01 4.19 26.55
CA ALA A 126 50.21 4.97 26.16
C ALA A 126 50.03 6.48 26.35
N LEU A 127 48.84 7.02 26.05
CA LEU A 127 48.52 8.43 26.31
C LEU A 127 48.55 8.74 27.81
N GLU A 128 48.04 7.83 28.64
CA GLU A 128 48.05 7.97 30.09
C GLU A 128 49.46 8.02 30.67
N PHE A 129 50.35 7.15 30.19
CA PHE A 129 51.77 7.23 30.56
C PHE A 129 52.41 8.57 30.18
N LEU A 130 52.19 9.06 28.95
CA LEU A 130 52.82 10.28 28.46
C LEU A 130 52.26 11.55 29.11
N ARG A 131 50.94 11.63 29.34
CA ARG A 131 50.26 12.88 29.72
C ARG A 131 49.77 12.92 31.15
N PHE A 132 49.41 11.79 31.74
CA PHE A 132 48.82 11.73 33.09
C PHE A 132 49.84 11.36 34.19
N HIS A 133 51.15 11.48 33.92
CA HIS A 133 52.22 11.19 34.87
C HIS A 133 52.14 11.99 36.20
N SER A 134 51.45 13.14 36.22
CA SER A 134 51.28 14.00 37.41
C SER A 134 49.99 13.76 38.20
N HIS A 135 49.14 12.82 37.82
CA HIS A 135 47.76 12.69 38.34
C HIS A 135 47.66 12.11 39.76
N GLY A 136 48.75 11.59 40.34
CA GLY A 136 48.81 11.16 41.75
C GLY A 136 47.96 9.93 42.11
N ALA A 137 47.41 9.21 41.14
CA ALA A 137 46.61 8.01 41.39
C ALA A 137 47.47 6.88 42.00
N ALA A 138 47.00 6.28 43.10
CA ALA A 138 47.67 5.18 43.77
C ALA A 138 47.48 3.86 42.99
N LEU A 139 48.24 3.71 41.89
CA LEU A 139 48.21 2.55 41.01
C LEU A 139 49.39 1.60 41.28
N PRO A 140 49.32 0.33 40.82
CA PRO A 140 50.42 -0.63 40.99
C PRO A 140 51.74 -0.18 40.35
N LEU A 141 51.66 0.49 39.19
CA LEU A 141 52.82 0.90 38.39
C LEU A 141 52.71 2.38 37.98
N SER A 142 52.54 2.65 36.68
CA SER A 142 52.32 4.00 36.13
C SER A 142 50.85 4.18 35.74
N PRO A 143 50.37 5.42 35.53
CA PRO A 143 49.00 5.69 35.08
C PRO A 143 48.56 4.92 33.83
N GLY A 144 49.49 4.55 32.95
CA GLY A 144 49.24 3.74 31.75
C GLY A 144 49.59 2.25 31.89
N GLY A 145 49.95 1.77 33.08
CA GLY A 145 50.39 0.39 33.32
C GLY A 145 51.65 0.02 32.56
N LEU A 146 51.89 -1.29 32.42
CA LEU A 146 53.04 -1.85 31.72
C LEU A 146 52.98 -1.56 30.20
N PHE A 147 51.82 -1.80 29.57
CA PHE A 147 51.69 -1.61 28.13
C PHE A 147 51.80 -0.13 27.71
N GLY A 148 51.23 0.76 28.52
CA GLY A 148 51.35 2.20 28.28
C GLY A 148 52.77 2.72 28.44
N MET A 149 53.53 2.18 29.40
CA MET A 149 54.93 2.53 29.60
C MET A 149 55.79 2.11 28.39
N GLU A 150 55.71 0.85 27.97
CA GLU A 150 56.50 0.33 26.85
C GLU A 150 56.17 1.05 25.53
N LEU A 151 54.88 1.13 25.19
CA LEU A 151 54.46 1.80 23.96
C LEU A 151 54.69 3.31 24.03
N GLY A 152 54.45 3.93 25.18
CA GLY A 152 54.67 5.36 25.39
C GLY A 152 56.13 5.76 25.21
N LEU A 153 57.07 5.00 25.79
CA LEU A 153 58.51 5.21 25.60
C LEU A 153 58.92 5.00 24.14
N MET A 154 58.41 3.96 23.47
CA MET A 154 58.66 3.73 22.05
C MET A 154 58.18 4.90 21.18
N VAL A 155 56.95 5.38 21.42
CA VAL A 155 56.35 6.48 20.66
C VAL A 155 57.09 7.79 20.93
N GLN A 156 57.43 8.07 22.18
CA GLN A 156 58.18 9.26 22.56
C GLN A 156 59.59 9.28 21.93
N ARG A 157 60.27 8.12 21.89
CA ARG A 157 61.60 7.99 21.29
C ARG A 157 61.60 8.26 19.78
N ASN A 158 60.59 7.78 19.06
CA ASN A 158 60.55 7.85 17.59
C ASN A 158 59.86 9.13 17.06
N PHE A 159 58.81 9.62 17.72
CA PHE A 159 57.98 10.74 17.24
C PHE A 159 58.05 11.98 18.13
N GLY A 160 58.83 11.94 19.21
CA GLY A 160 58.88 12.99 20.22
C GLY A 160 57.60 13.08 21.05
N PHE A 161 57.61 13.97 22.04
CA PHE A 161 56.49 14.12 22.98
C PHE A 161 55.21 14.62 22.29
N THR A 162 55.30 15.67 21.46
CA THR A 162 54.15 16.28 20.78
C THR A 162 53.67 15.44 19.61
N GLY A 163 54.58 15.00 18.73
CA GLY A 163 54.23 14.17 17.56
C GLY A 163 53.66 12.81 17.98
N GLY A 164 54.25 12.20 19.01
CA GLY A 164 53.74 10.97 19.60
C GLY A 164 52.34 11.11 20.20
N THR A 165 52.05 12.23 20.85
CA THR A 165 50.69 12.51 21.37
C THR A 165 49.67 12.60 20.23
N LEU A 166 49.99 13.33 19.14
CA LEU A 166 49.08 13.47 17.99
C LEU A 166 48.82 12.13 17.30
N LEU A 167 49.86 11.30 17.13
CA LEU A 167 49.75 9.97 16.57
C LEU A 167 48.82 9.08 17.41
N LEU A 168 49.03 9.06 18.73
CA LEU A 168 48.22 8.25 19.64
C LEU A 168 46.76 8.74 19.69
N LEU A 169 46.52 10.05 19.67
CA LEU A 169 45.17 10.61 19.58
C LEU A 169 44.47 10.21 18.27
N ALA A 170 45.18 10.22 17.14
CA ALA A 170 44.63 9.79 15.86
C ALA A 170 44.30 8.29 15.82
N LEU A 171 45.18 7.44 16.37
CA LEU A 171 44.94 6.01 16.49
C LEU A 171 43.79 5.70 17.46
N MET A 172 43.73 6.41 18.59
CA MET A 172 42.63 6.34 19.55
C MET A 172 41.30 6.73 18.91
N ALA A 173 41.26 7.82 18.14
CA ALA A 173 40.07 8.26 17.43
C ALA A 173 39.60 7.25 16.37
N SER A 174 40.55 6.63 15.66
CA SER A 174 40.28 5.56 14.69
C SER A 174 39.76 4.30 15.38
N GLY A 175 40.37 3.91 16.50
CA GLY A 175 39.94 2.78 17.33
C GLY A 175 38.52 2.98 17.89
N LEU A 176 38.20 4.18 18.38
CA LEU A 176 36.86 4.54 18.85
C LEU A 176 35.82 4.46 17.73
N SER A 177 36.19 4.82 16.51
CA SER A 177 35.31 4.69 15.34
C SER A 177 35.02 3.22 15.01
N LEU A 178 36.05 2.36 15.05
CA LEU A 178 35.88 0.92 14.83
C LEU A 178 35.08 0.24 15.94
N PHE A 179 35.35 0.61 17.20
CA PHE A 179 34.69 0.08 18.39
C PHE A 179 33.19 0.48 18.45
N THR A 180 32.88 1.77 18.28
CA THR A 180 31.50 2.29 18.40
C THR A 180 30.72 2.25 17.09
N GLY A 181 31.40 2.36 15.94
CA GLY A 181 30.78 2.53 14.62
C GLY A 181 30.26 3.91 14.30
N ILE A 182 30.57 4.88 15.15
CA ILE A 182 30.18 6.26 14.93
C ILE A 182 31.27 6.91 14.09
N SER A 183 30.89 7.49 12.96
CA SER A 183 31.77 8.36 12.18
C SER A 183 31.99 9.67 12.91
N TRP A 184 33.23 10.18 12.91
CA TRP A 184 33.56 11.51 13.45
C TRP A 184 32.79 12.63 12.78
N LEU A 185 32.44 12.48 11.49
CA LEU A 185 31.58 13.43 10.79
C LEU A 185 30.17 13.46 11.41
N SER A 186 29.60 12.29 11.65
CA SER A 186 28.28 12.18 12.31
C SER A 186 28.31 12.67 13.76
N ALA A 187 29.43 12.49 14.47
CA ALA A 187 29.62 13.07 15.79
C ALA A 187 29.67 14.60 15.74
N ALA A 188 30.40 15.17 14.77
CA ALA A 188 30.47 16.61 14.55
C ALA A 188 29.11 17.22 14.17
N GLU A 189 28.36 16.57 13.27
CA GLU A 189 26.99 16.99 12.91
C GLU A 189 26.05 16.97 14.10
N ARG A 190 26.10 15.90 14.92
CA ARG A 190 25.29 15.83 16.15
C ARG A 190 25.64 16.92 17.13
N MET A 191 26.93 17.17 17.34
CA MET A 191 27.39 18.26 18.20
C MET A 191 26.92 19.62 17.67
N GLY A 192 27.04 19.85 16.36
CA GLY A 192 26.53 21.03 15.68
C GLY A 192 25.03 21.20 15.89
N PHE A 193 24.25 20.13 15.72
CA PHE A 193 22.81 20.12 15.97
C PHE A 193 22.48 20.48 17.43
N TRP A 194 23.18 19.91 18.42
CA TRP A 194 22.98 20.25 19.83
C TRP A 194 23.33 21.71 20.14
N MET A 195 24.41 22.22 19.56
CA MET A 195 24.78 23.64 19.67
C MET A 195 23.73 24.55 19.04
N GLU A 196 23.27 24.22 17.83
CA GLU A 196 22.25 24.97 17.11
C GLU A 196 20.92 24.97 17.88
N GLN A 197 20.51 23.81 18.43
CA GLN A 197 19.35 23.71 19.29
C GLN A 197 19.52 24.51 20.59
N GLY A 198 20.73 24.53 21.17
CA GLY A 198 21.05 25.37 22.32
C GLY A 198 20.90 26.86 22.01
N VAL A 199 21.42 27.30 20.86
CA VAL A 199 21.28 28.68 20.37
C VAL A 199 19.81 29.01 20.12
N TYR A 200 19.06 28.16 19.42
CA TYR A 200 17.63 28.36 19.20
C TYR A 200 16.83 28.31 20.51
N ALA A 201 17.22 27.50 21.49
CA ALA A 201 16.59 27.46 22.79
C ALA A 201 16.85 28.74 23.58
N ALA A 202 18.08 29.28 23.52
CA ALA A 202 18.45 30.56 24.12
C ALA A 202 17.72 31.72 23.43
N GLN A 203 17.69 31.75 22.10
CA GLN A 203 16.94 32.74 21.32
C GLN A 203 15.44 32.68 21.61
N ARG A 204 14.84 31.48 21.64
CA ARG A 204 13.43 31.29 22.03
C ARG A 204 13.21 31.66 23.49
N GLY A 205 14.17 31.41 24.38
CA GLY A 205 14.12 31.81 25.78
C GLY A 205 14.12 33.34 25.93
N TRP A 206 14.96 34.02 25.16
CA TRP A 206 15.04 35.48 25.12
C TRP A 206 13.77 36.08 24.49
N GLN A 207 13.32 35.57 23.35
CA GLN A 207 12.05 35.96 22.74
C GLN A 207 10.88 35.76 23.71
N ARG A 208 10.81 34.62 24.41
CA ARG A 208 9.79 34.39 25.45
C ARG A 208 9.91 35.36 26.62
N TRP A 209 11.12 35.76 27.00
CA TRP A 209 11.32 36.76 28.06
C TRP A 209 10.86 38.16 27.61
N GLN A 210 11.16 38.53 26.36
CA GLN A 210 10.73 39.78 25.74
C GLN A 210 9.20 39.80 25.52
N ASP A 211 8.64 38.70 25.04
CA ASP A 211 7.19 38.47 24.90
C ASP A 211 6.47 38.39 26.23
N ARG A 212 7.13 37.98 27.33
CA ARG A 212 6.55 38.08 28.69
C ARG A 212 6.45 39.53 29.15
N ARG A 213 7.43 40.37 28.85
CA ARG A 213 7.36 41.81 29.16
C ARG A 213 6.30 42.54 28.32
N VAL A 214 6.25 42.29 27.01
CA VAL A 214 5.22 42.85 26.11
C VAL A 214 3.84 42.23 26.41
N GLY A 215 3.83 40.93 26.71
CA GLY A 215 2.66 40.14 27.04
C GLY A 215 2.00 40.55 28.35
N GLN A 216 2.70 41.07 29.35
CA GLN A 216 2.07 41.63 30.55
C GLN A 216 1.25 42.89 30.24
N VAL A 217 1.75 43.77 29.36
CA VAL A 217 1.06 44.99 28.95
C VAL A 217 -0.14 44.68 28.02
N VAL A 218 -0.01 43.65 27.19
CA VAL A 218 -1.09 43.18 26.29
C VAL A 218 -2.09 42.26 27.01
N ALA A 219 -1.66 41.51 28.03
CA ALA A 219 -2.52 40.66 28.85
C ALA A 219 -3.49 41.50 29.67
N GLN A 220 -3.07 42.64 30.22
CA GLN A 220 -3.99 43.56 30.90
C GLN A 220 -5.05 44.13 29.92
N LYS A 221 -4.66 44.43 28.67
CA LYS A 221 -5.60 44.86 27.61
C LYS A 221 -6.50 43.72 27.12
N ARG A 222 -6.01 42.47 27.13
CA ARG A 222 -6.77 41.27 26.73
C ARG A 222 -7.68 40.77 27.85
N GLU A 223 -7.29 40.84 29.11
CA GLU A 223 -8.12 40.48 30.27
C GLU A 223 -9.34 41.37 30.34
N ALA A 224 -9.20 42.68 30.13
CA ALA A 224 -10.35 43.59 30.04
C ALA A 224 -11.34 43.22 28.90
N VAL A 225 -10.82 42.74 27.75
CA VAL A 225 -11.63 42.33 26.58
C VAL A 225 -12.20 40.90 26.75
N ILE A 226 -11.47 40.02 27.41
CA ILE A 226 -11.87 38.64 27.71
C ILE A 226 -12.91 38.63 28.82
N GLU A 227 -12.80 39.48 29.83
CA GLU A 227 -13.76 39.60 30.94
C GLU A 227 -15.09 40.20 30.45
N THR A 228 -15.05 41.15 29.51
CA THR A 228 -16.26 41.64 28.81
C THR A 228 -16.87 40.59 27.87
N ARG A 229 -16.06 39.75 27.20
CA ARG A 229 -16.56 38.61 26.41
C ARG A 229 -17.11 37.49 27.30
N ARG A 230 -16.46 37.18 28.42
CA ARG A 230 -16.82 36.12 29.37
C ARG A 230 -18.12 36.45 30.08
N ARG A 231 -18.32 37.72 30.49
CA ARG A 231 -19.64 38.21 30.93
C ARG A 231 -20.72 38.07 29.85
N LYS A 232 -20.40 38.34 28.58
CA LYS A 232 -21.34 38.12 27.46
C LYS A 232 -21.61 36.63 27.17
N THR A 233 -20.66 35.75 27.43
CA THR A 233 -20.78 34.29 27.23
C THR A 233 -21.46 33.59 28.41
N GLU A 234 -21.27 34.05 29.66
CA GLU A 234 -21.96 33.54 30.85
C GLU A 234 -23.44 33.95 30.91
N LEU A 235 -23.79 35.09 30.30
CA LEU A 235 -25.18 35.54 30.11
C LEU A 235 -25.88 34.92 28.89
N ALA A 236 -25.15 34.18 28.04
CA ALA A 236 -25.75 33.48 26.90
C ALA A 236 -26.28 32.11 27.37
N PRO A 237 -27.54 31.76 27.06
CA PRO A 237 -28.05 30.42 27.34
C PRO A 237 -27.14 29.36 26.68
N PRO A 238 -26.96 28.18 27.30
CA PRO A 238 -26.16 27.12 26.70
C PRO A 238 -26.69 26.83 25.28
N PRO A 239 -25.83 26.75 24.26
CA PRO A 239 -26.28 26.44 22.91
C PRO A 239 -27.00 25.10 22.96
N ARG A 240 -28.29 25.12 22.63
CA ARG A 240 -29.11 23.92 22.59
C ARG A 240 -28.52 23.00 21.52
N LEU A 241 -28.27 21.74 21.87
CA LEU A 241 -27.89 20.69 20.94
C LEU A 241 -28.89 20.71 19.77
N ARG A 242 -28.42 21.02 18.56
CA ARG A 242 -29.28 21.05 17.38
C ARG A 242 -29.43 19.62 16.85
N ILE A 243 -30.55 18.99 17.16
CA ILE A 243 -30.93 17.69 16.58
C ILE A 243 -31.75 17.97 15.32
N GLU A 244 -31.23 17.58 14.16
CA GLU A 244 -32.01 17.67 12.92
C GLU A 244 -32.96 16.47 12.79
N PRO A 245 -34.19 16.67 12.27
CA PRO A 245 -35.15 15.59 12.08
C PRO A 245 -34.65 14.58 11.04
N ALA A 246 -34.88 13.31 11.32
CA ALA A 246 -34.21 12.16 10.72
C ALA A 246 -34.74 11.67 9.37
N VAL A 247 -35.58 12.43 8.67
CA VAL A 247 -36.30 11.89 7.51
C VAL A 247 -36.21 12.82 6.32
N ALA A 248 -35.31 12.47 5.40
CA ALA A 248 -35.44 12.86 4.01
C ALA A 248 -36.34 11.83 3.32
N GLU A 249 -37.61 12.18 3.05
CA GLU A 249 -38.42 11.39 2.13
C GLU A 249 -37.76 11.44 0.75
N VAL A 250 -37.35 10.28 0.23
CA VAL A 250 -36.73 10.18 -1.09
C VAL A 250 -37.81 10.51 -2.15
N PRO A 251 -37.65 11.58 -2.95
CA PRO A 251 -38.64 11.92 -3.96
C PRO A 251 -38.73 10.79 -4.98
N ARG A 252 -39.94 10.27 -5.17
CA ARG A 252 -40.20 9.17 -6.12
C ARG A 252 -40.35 9.70 -7.54
N SER A 253 -39.90 8.88 -8.49
CA SER A 253 -40.04 9.16 -9.93
C SER A 253 -41.45 8.84 -10.43
N GLU A 254 -41.88 9.51 -11.50
CA GLU A 254 -43.16 9.24 -12.16
C GLU A 254 -43.26 7.78 -12.64
N ARG A 255 -42.14 7.19 -13.07
CA ARG A 255 -42.07 5.78 -13.48
C ARG A 255 -42.43 4.85 -12.32
N ALA A 256 -41.82 5.06 -11.16
CA ALA A 256 -42.09 4.27 -9.97
C ALA A 256 -43.54 4.42 -9.48
N GLU A 257 -44.13 5.60 -9.63
CA GLU A 257 -45.54 5.83 -9.30
C GLU A 257 -46.49 5.12 -10.28
N LYS A 258 -46.22 5.19 -11.60
CA LYS A 258 -47.02 4.52 -12.64
C LYS A 258 -46.98 3.00 -12.50
N GLU A 259 -45.79 2.41 -12.34
CA GLU A 259 -45.62 0.96 -12.19
C GLU A 259 -46.28 0.44 -10.90
N ARG A 260 -46.31 1.25 -9.83
CA ARG A 260 -47.01 0.89 -8.58
C ARG A 260 -48.53 0.94 -8.71
N GLN A 261 -49.06 1.85 -9.54
CA GLN A 261 -50.50 2.01 -9.75
C GLN A 261 -51.09 0.95 -10.70
N GLN A 262 -50.27 0.32 -11.55
CA GLN A 262 -50.69 -0.80 -12.39
C GLN A 262 -50.92 -2.05 -11.53
N SER A 263 -52.17 -2.24 -11.10
CA SER A 263 -52.60 -3.33 -10.23
C SER A 263 -52.98 -4.60 -11.00
N LEU A 264 -52.39 -5.73 -10.58
CA LEU A 264 -52.91 -7.11 -10.52
C LEU A 264 -53.42 -7.82 -11.80
N PHE A 265 -53.77 -7.12 -12.87
CA PHE A 265 -54.23 -7.71 -14.13
C PHE A 265 -53.65 -6.94 -15.32
N ALA A 266 -52.40 -7.23 -15.66
CA ALA A 266 -51.84 -6.91 -16.95
C ALA A 266 -50.77 -7.95 -17.25
N ASP A 267 -50.89 -8.62 -18.40
CA ASP A 267 -49.75 -9.26 -19.04
C ASP A 267 -48.60 -8.27 -18.98
N VAL A 268 -47.52 -8.64 -18.29
CA VAL A 268 -46.31 -7.83 -18.23
C VAL A 268 -45.80 -7.81 -19.66
N GLY A 269 -46.19 -6.78 -20.42
CA GLY A 269 -45.67 -6.54 -21.75
C GLY A 269 -44.15 -6.59 -21.63
N LEU A 270 -43.52 -7.44 -22.45
CA LEU A 270 -42.08 -7.63 -22.51
C LEU A 270 -41.46 -6.33 -23.06
N GLY A 271 -41.40 -5.30 -22.21
CA GLY A 271 -40.66 -4.08 -22.49
C GLY A 271 -39.17 -4.38 -22.51
N ALA A 272 -38.41 -3.63 -23.30
CA ALA A 272 -36.96 -3.82 -23.44
C ALA A 272 -36.18 -3.54 -22.14
N ILE A 273 -36.80 -2.84 -21.17
CA ILE A 273 -36.24 -2.54 -19.84
C ILE A 273 -37.07 -3.27 -18.77
N PRO A 274 -36.44 -3.95 -17.80
CA PRO A 274 -37.16 -4.66 -16.74
C PRO A 274 -38.03 -3.73 -15.87
N PRO A 275 -39.20 -4.18 -15.40
CA PRO A 275 -40.05 -3.43 -14.47
C PRO A 275 -39.48 -3.48 -13.03
N LEU A 276 -39.65 -2.39 -12.27
CA LEU A 276 -39.16 -2.27 -10.88
C LEU A 276 -39.82 -3.27 -9.93
N GLY A 277 -40.99 -3.79 -10.28
CA GLY A 277 -41.71 -4.82 -9.51
C GLY A 277 -41.01 -6.17 -9.41
N LEU A 278 -39.92 -6.41 -10.17
CA LEU A 278 -39.08 -7.59 -9.99
C LEU A 278 -38.20 -7.51 -8.73
N LEU A 279 -37.96 -6.30 -8.22
CA LEU A 279 -37.16 -6.04 -7.03
C LEU A 279 -38.05 -5.96 -5.78
N ASP A 280 -37.45 -6.30 -4.64
CA ASP A 280 -38.13 -6.24 -3.35
C ASP A 280 -38.38 -4.78 -2.93
N PRO A 281 -39.54 -4.46 -2.37
CA PRO A 281 -39.84 -3.10 -1.90
C PRO A 281 -38.98 -2.69 -0.69
N PRO A 282 -38.78 -1.38 -0.46
CA PRO A 282 -38.04 -0.89 0.70
C PRO A 282 -38.69 -1.31 2.02
N THR A 283 -37.88 -1.72 2.99
CA THR A 283 -38.33 -2.07 4.34
C THR A 283 -38.47 -0.83 5.22
N VAL A 284 -39.62 -0.69 5.89
CA VAL A 284 -39.97 0.48 6.75
C VAL A 284 -39.42 0.33 8.18
N ASN A 285 -38.69 -0.74 8.49
CA ASN A 285 -38.50 -1.22 9.86
C ASN A 285 -37.32 -0.60 10.66
N GLY A 286 -36.78 0.54 10.23
CA GLY A 286 -35.68 1.22 10.93
C GLY A 286 -36.11 2.59 11.44
N GLU A 287 -36.74 2.68 12.62
CA GLU A 287 -36.94 3.98 13.25
C GLU A 287 -35.59 4.59 13.62
N PRO A 288 -35.33 5.85 13.22
CA PRO A 288 -34.13 6.54 13.61
C PRO A 288 -34.07 6.72 15.13
N PRO A 289 -32.87 6.87 15.73
CA PRO A 289 -32.74 7.08 17.16
C PRO A 289 -33.61 8.25 17.65
N SER A 290 -34.24 8.10 18.82
CA SER A 290 -35.04 9.19 19.40
C SER A 290 -34.16 10.40 19.74
N ALA A 291 -34.76 11.59 19.77
CA ALA A 291 -34.07 12.82 20.16
C ALA A 291 -33.41 12.71 21.55
N GLU A 292 -34.10 12.08 22.50
CA GLU A 292 -33.59 11.83 23.85
C GLU A 292 -32.38 10.89 23.85
N ALA A 293 -32.42 9.82 23.05
CA ALA A 293 -31.30 8.90 22.91
C ALA A 293 -30.07 9.59 22.31
N MET A 294 -30.26 10.43 21.29
CA MET A 294 -29.18 11.21 20.68
C MET A 294 -28.59 12.24 21.65
N GLU A 295 -29.42 12.89 22.48
CA GLU A 295 -28.94 13.81 23.50
C GLU A 295 -28.13 13.08 24.58
N PHE A 296 -28.60 11.91 25.03
CA PHE A 296 -27.86 11.07 25.96
C PHE A 296 -26.52 10.63 25.37
N THR A 297 -26.50 10.15 24.12
CA THR A 297 -25.25 9.77 23.44
C THR A 297 -24.32 10.97 23.26
N SER A 298 -24.84 12.17 22.99
CA SER A 298 -24.04 13.40 22.88
C SER A 298 -23.30 13.69 24.18
N ARG A 299 -24.01 13.69 25.32
CA ARG A 299 -23.39 13.89 26.66
C ARG A 299 -22.42 12.78 27.02
N LEU A 300 -22.69 11.56 26.58
CA LEU A 300 -21.81 10.42 26.78
C LEU A 300 -20.49 10.59 25.99
N ILE A 301 -20.55 11.07 24.75
CA ILE A 301 -19.36 11.37 23.93
C ILE A 301 -18.48 12.42 24.63
N GLU A 302 -19.08 13.51 25.11
CA GLU A 302 -18.35 14.57 25.83
C GLU A 302 -17.67 14.04 27.09
N THR A 303 -18.42 13.30 27.94
CA THR A 303 -17.89 12.69 29.16
C THR A 303 -16.74 11.73 28.85
N LYS A 304 -16.91 10.84 27.87
CA LYS A 304 -15.87 9.84 27.55
C LYS A 304 -14.62 10.43 26.94
N LEU A 305 -14.73 11.45 26.10
CA LEU A 305 -13.55 12.14 25.59
C LEU A 305 -12.83 12.94 26.70
N ALA A 306 -13.58 13.55 27.62
CA ALA A 306 -13.01 14.20 28.80
C ALA A 306 -12.25 13.21 29.71
N ASP A 307 -12.76 11.98 29.91
CA ASP A 307 -12.06 10.92 30.65
C ASP A 307 -10.68 10.59 30.04
N PHE A 308 -10.52 10.75 28.72
CA PHE A 308 -9.25 10.57 28.00
C PHE A 308 -8.38 11.84 27.94
N GLY A 309 -8.77 12.91 28.64
CA GLY A 309 -8.06 14.19 28.68
C GLY A 309 -8.27 15.06 27.43
N VAL A 310 -9.37 14.85 26.70
CA VAL A 310 -9.72 15.60 25.49
C VAL A 310 -11.09 16.26 25.68
N GLU A 311 -11.12 17.55 25.98
CA GLU A 311 -12.37 18.30 26.08
C GLU A 311 -12.93 18.62 24.68
N VAL A 312 -14.17 18.22 24.44
CA VAL A 312 -14.94 18.51 23.22
C VAL A 312 -16.37 18.90 23.58
N LYS A 313 -17.05 19.58 22.67
CA LYS A 313 -18.46 19.89 22.74
C LYS A 313 -19.22 19.39 21.52
N VAL A 314 -20.37 18.75 21.70
CA VAL A 314 -21.23 18.32 20.60
C VAL A 314 -22.13 19.48 20.18
N LEU A 315 -22.06 19.87 18.90
CA LEU A 315 -22.83 20.98 18.34
C LEU A 315 -24.19 20.52 17.80
N ALA A 316 -24.18 19.41 17.06
CA ALA A 316 -25.34 18.91 16.34
C ALA A 316 -25.27 17.39 16.14
N ALA A 317 -26.44 16.77 16.01
CA ALA A 317 -26.60 15.36 15.68
C ALA A 317 -27.48 15.22 14.43
N TYR A 318 -27.00 14.46 13.45
CA TYR A 318 -27.66 14.18 12.18
C TYR A 318 -27.91 12.67 12.09
N PRO A 319 -29.11 12.20 12.43
CA PRO A 319 -29.49 10.80 12.31
C PRO A 319 -29.64 10.41 10.83
N GLY A 320 -29.04 9.28 10.46
CA GLY A 320 -29.13 8.68 9.14
C GLY A 320 -29.67 7.24 9.18
N PRO A 321 -29.72 6.53 8.04
CA PRO A 321 -30.27 5.18 7.97
C PRO A 321 -29.42 4.12 8.69
N VAL A 322 -28.09 4.25 8.62
CA VAL A 322 -27.14 3.25 9.17
C VAL A 322 -26.32 3.82 10.32
N ILE A 323 -25.98 5.11 10.25
CA ILE A 323 -25.18 5.81 11.25
C ILE A 323 -25.88 7.08 11.72
N THR A 324 -25.43 7.63 12.84
CA THR A 324 -25.72 9.00 13.27
C THR A 324 -24.41 9.78 13.30
N ARG A 325 -24.37 10.95 12.65
CA ARG A 325 -23.22 11.85 12.65
C ARG A 325 -23.38 12.88 13.76
N TYR A 326 -22.40 12.95 14.65
CA TYR A 326 -22.31 13.97 15.71
C TYR A 326 -21.20 14.95 15.34
N GLU A 327 -21.56 16.22 15.13
CA GLU A 327 -20.58 17.29 14.91
C GLU A 327 -20.02 17.74 16.25
N ILE A 328 -18.69 17.72 16.39
CA ILE A 328 -17.98 18.05 17.62
C ILE A 328 -16.99 19.17 17.40
N GLU A 329 -16.89 20.05 18.39
CA GLU A 329 -15.93 21.15 18.45
C GLU A 329 -14.93 20.87 19.57
N PRO A 330 -13.64 20.59 19.24
CA PRO A 330 -12.60 20.45 20.25
C PRO A 330 -12.30 21.77 20.96
N ALA A 331 -11.94 21.70 22.24
CA ALA A 331 -11.51 22.87 23.01
C ALA A 331 -10.21 23.50 22.43
N VAL A 332 -9.99 24.79 22.71
CA VAL A 332 -8.82 25.53 22.23
C VAL A 332 -7.53 24.85 22.67
N GLY A 333 -6.68 24.46 21.71
CA GLY A 333 -5.40 23.80 21.96
C GLY A 333 -5.42 22.26 21.80
N VAL A 334 -6.59 21.65 21.68
CA VAL A 334 -6.73 20.23 21.33
C VAL A 334 -6.44 20.05 19.83
N LYS A 335 -5.53 19.13 19.49
CA LYS A 335 -5.21 18.81 18.10
C LYS A 335 -6.19 17.76 17.56
N GLY A 336 -6.69 17.93 16.34
CA GLY A 336 -7.59 16.97 15.70
C GLY A 336 -7.01 15.54 15.68
N SER A 337 -5.70 15.39 15.48
CA SER A 337 -4.99 14.11 15.54
C SER A 337 -5.13 13.38 16.88
N GLN A 338 -5.25 14.12 18.00
CA GLN A 338 -5.45 13.51 19.33
C GLN A 338 -6.81 12.83 19.39
N VAL A 339 -7.86 13.49 18.90
CA VAL A 339 -9.22 12.93 18.85
C VAL A 339 -9.27 11.72 17.91
N VAL A 340 -8.65 11.81 16.73
CA VAL A 340 -8.59 10.70 15.75
C VAL A 340 -7.90 9.47 16.33
N ASN A 341 -6.83 9.64 17.10
CA ASN A 341 -6.11 8.53 17.72
C ASN A 341 -6.91 7.81 18.81
N LEU A 342 -7.89 8.49 19.43
CA LEU A 342 -8.77 7.92 20.45
C LEU A 342 -9.95 7.12 19.88
N ALA A 343 -10.14 7.07 18.55
CA ALA A 343 -11.31 6.44 17.94
C ALA A 343 -11.55 4.98 18.39
N LYS A 344 -10.49 4.18 18.56
CA LYS A 344 -10.59 2.78 19.04
C LYS A 344 -10.93 2.68 20.53
N ASP A 345 -10.40 3.58 21.34
CA ASP A 345 -10.69 3.60 22.78
C ASP A 345 -12.11 4.11 23.03
N LEU A 346 -12.55 5.10 22.25
CA LEU A 346 -13.91 5.61 22.28
C LEU A 346 -14.92 4.57 21.80
N SER A 347 -14.62 3.80 20.74
CA SER A 347 -15.54 2.75 20.28
C SER A 347 -15.79 1.70 21.37
N ARG A 348 -14.72 1.31 22.09
CA ARG A 348 -14.80 0.43 23.25
C ARG A 348 -15.58 1.06 24.42
N ALA A 349 -15.35 2.34 24.71
CA ALA A 349 -16.03 3.06 25.80
C ALA A 349 -17.53 3.27 25.55
N LEU A 350 -17.94 3.38 24.28
CA LEU A 350 -19.34 3.53 23.85
C LEU A 350 -20.00 2.18 23.49
N SER A 351 -19.31 1.06 23.68
CA SER A 351 -19.80 -0.28 23.33
C SER A 351 -20.26 -0.40 21.86
N THR A 352 -19.55 0.26 20.95
CA THR A 352 -19.81 0.23 19.51
C THR A 352 -18.74 -0.57 18.77
N MET A 353 -19.13 -1.20 17.65
CA MET A 353 -18.23 -2.05 16.85
C MET A 353 -17.07 -1.25 16.24
N SER A 354 -17.39 -0.11 15.63
CA SER A 354 -16.40 0.84 15.09
C SER A 354 -16.98 2.25 15.12
N ILE A 355 -16.08 3.23 15.20
CA ILE A 355 -16.40 4.66 15.08
C ILE A 355 -15.51 5.22 13.98
N ARG A 356 -16.09 6.04 13.10
CA ARG A 356 -15.33 6.78 12.11
C ARG A 356 -15.22 8.24 12.53
N MET A 357 -13.98 8.73 12.57
CA MET A 357 -13.68 10.14 12.82
C MET A 357 -13.49 10.87 11.49
N VAL A 358 -14.28 11.92 11.29
CA VAL A 358 -14.13 12.85 10.17
C VAL A 358 -13.37 14.06 10.67
N GLU A 359 -12.11 14.18 10.26
CA GLU A 359 -11.22 15.23 10.74
C GLU A 359 -11.66 16.63 10.29
N THR A 360 -12.18 16.75 9.07
CA THR A 360 -12.66 18.02 8.52
C THR A 360 -14.04 17.83 7.89
N VAL A 361 -15.02 18.58 8.38
CA VAL A 361 -16.35 18.66 7.77
C VAL A 361 -16.33 19.79 6.73
N PRO A 362 -16.57 19.52 5.43
CA PRO A 362 -16.56 20.55 4.41
C PRO A 362 -17.48 21.73 4.77
N GLY A 363 -16.94 22.94 4.70
CA GLY A 363 -17.68 24.18 5.00
C GLY A 363 -17.89 24.49 6.48
N LYS A 364 -17.35 23.69 7.42
CA LYS A 364 -17.46 23.92 8.87
C LYS A 364 -16.10 23.82 9.56
N SER A 365 -15.93 24.52 10.68
CA SER A 365 -14.71 24.47 11.52
C SER A 365 -14.73 23.34 12.56
N CYS A 366 -15.69 22.42 12.48
CA CYS A 366 -15.87 21.33 13.43
C CYS A 366 -15.34 19.99 12.87
N MET A 367 -15.10 19.06 13.77
CA MET A 367 -14.88 17.65 13.45
C MET A 367 -16.24 16.92 13.49
N ALA A 368 -16.30 15.70 12.98
CA ALA A 368 -17.49 14.87 13.15
C ALA A 368 -17.16 13.43 13.52
N LEU A 369 -18.10 12.83 14.24
CA LEU A 369 -18.01 11.48 14.76
C LEU A 369 -19.21 10.68 14.27
N GLU A 370 -18.95 9.62 13.53
CA GLU A 370 -19.98 8.79 12.93
C GLU A 370 -20.12 7.50 13.74
N LEU A 371 -21.24 7.36 14.46
CA LEU A 371 -21.55 6.16 15.24
C LEU A 371 -22.59 5.29 14.52
N PRO A 372 -22.48 3.96 14.60
CA PRO A 372 -23.50 3.05 14.10
C PRO A 372 -24.81 3.20 14.90
N ASN A 373 -25.94 3.17 14.19
CA ASN A 373 -27.24 3.10 14.84
C ASN A 373 -27.45 1.70 15.46
N PRO A 374 -28.16 1.60 16.60
CA PRO A 374 -28.52 0.30 17.19
C PRO A 374 -29.33 -0.58 16.25
N LYS A 375 -30.28 0.02 15.52
CA LYS A 375 -31.06 -0.61 14.44
C LYS A 375 -30.66 0.04 13.12
N ARG A 376 -29.98 -0.70 12.25
CA ARG A 376 -29.56 -0.22 10.94
C ARG A 376 -30.64 -0.53 9.91
N GLN A 377 -30.96 0.44 9.07
CA GLN A 377 -31.89 0.23 7.95
C GLN A 377 -31.15 -0.34 6.74
N THR A 378 -31.70 -1.39 6.14
CA THR A 378 -31.22 -1.89 4.84
C THR A 378 -31.68 -0.96 3.72
N VAL A 379 -30.72 -0.45 2.95
CA VAL A 379 -31.00 0.36 1.76
C VAL A 379 -31.29 -0.58 0.59
N ARG A 380 -32.53 -0.65 0.09
CA ARG A 380 -32.88 -1.54 -1.03
C ARG A 380 -32.57 -0.89 -2.39
N LEU A 381 -32.15 -1.67 -3.38
CA LEU A 381 -31.87 -1.16 -4.73
C LEU A 381 -33.12 -0.54 -5.38
N SER A 382 -34.30 -1.15 -5.20
CA SER A 382 -35.58 -0.64 -5.70
C SER A 382 -35.87 0.80 -5.25
N GLU A 383 -35.44 1.17 -4.05
CA GLU A 383 -35.60 2.52 -3.50
C GLU A 383 -34.76 3.56 -4.27
N ILE A 384 -33.54 3.19 -4.67
CA ILE A 384 -32.64 4.10 -5.39
C ILE A 384 -33.06 4.20 -6.86
N LEU A 385 -33.37 3.07 -7.49
CA LEU A 385 -33.83 3.05 -8.89
C LEU A 385 -35.19 3.75 -9.06
N GLY A 386 -36.06 3.66 -8.05
CA GLY A 386 -37.35 4.37 -8.03
C GLY A 386 -37.25 5.87 -7.74
N SER A 387 -36.08 6.38 -7.36
CA SER A 387 -35.88 7.80 -7.01
C SER A 387 -35.83 8.72 -8.23
N ARG A 388 -36.20 9.99 -8.05
CA ARG A 388 -36.01 11.03 -9.08
C ARG A 388 -34.54 11.19 -9.45
N ALA A 389 -33.63 11.11 -8.48
CA ALA A 389 -32.19 11.24 -8.71
C ALA A 389 -31.67 10.26 -9.77
N TYR A 390 -32.12 8.99 -9.74
CA TYR A 390 -31.77 8.00 -10.74
C TYR A 390 -32.51 8.21 -12.07
N SER A 391 -33.83 8.47 -12.01
CA SER A 391 -34.68 8.63 -13.20
C SER A 391 -34.24 9.81 -14.06
N ASP A 392 -34.01 10.97 -13.45
CA ASP A 392 -33.74 12.24 -14.13
C ASP A 392 -32.34 12.29 -14.77
N MET A 393 -31.42 11.42 -14.34
CA MET A 393 -30.10 11.35 -14.94
C MET A 393 -30.19 10.76 -16.35
N SER A 394 -29.85 11.55 -17.38
CA SER A 394 -29.98 11.15 -18.78
C SER A 394 -28.91 10.16 -19.28
N SER A 395 -27.86 9.93 -18.50
CA SER A 395 -26.75 9.06 -18.91
C SER A 395 -27.20 7.60 -19.00
N PRO A 396 -26.90 6.88 -20.11
CA PRO A 396 -27.16 5.44 -20.20
C PRO A 396 -26.29 4.62 -19.24
N LEU A 397 -25.20 5.22 -18.73
CA LEU A 397 -24.27 4.60 -17.79
C LEU A 397 -24.47 5.08 -16.34
N THR A 398 -25.73 5.33 -15.99
CA THR A 398 -26.12 5.70 -14.63
C THR A 398 -26.05 4.49 -13.72
N VAL A 399 -25.28 4.59 -12.63
CA VAL A 399 -25.14 3.56 -11.60
C VAL A 399 -25.67 4.05 -10.25
N ALA A 400 -26.52 3.26 -9.61
CA ALA A 400 -26.97 3.51 -8.25
C ALA A 400 -25.89 3.00 -7.27
N LEU A 401 -25.45 3.88 -6.36
CA LEU A 401 -24.51 3.51 -5.31
C LEU A 401 -25.24 3.13 -4.03
N GLY A 402 -26.23 3.92 -3.62
CA GLY A 402 -26.94 3.69 -2.36
C GLY A 402 -27.49 4.99 -1.77
N LYS A 403 -27.43 5.14 -0.44
CA LYS A 403 -27.77 6.39 0.25
C LYS A 403 -26.57 7.02 0.91
N ASP A 404 -26.52 8.34 0.99
CA ASP A 404 -25.52 9.01 1.83
C ASP A 404 -25.85 8.84 3.32
N ILE A 405 -25.01 9.43 4.17
CA ILE A 405 -25.18 9.42 5.62
C ILE A 405 -26.47 10.12 6.11
N GLY A 406 -27.10 10.97 5.29
CA GLY A 406 -28.37 11.64 5.59
C GLY A 406 -29.58 10.91 4.98
N GLY A 407 -29.38 9.79 4.29
CA GLY A 407 -30.44 9.02 3.66
C GLY A 407 -30.82 9.45 2.24
N GLN A 408 -30.10 10.42 1.65
CA GLN A 408 -30.36 10.87 0.29
C GLN A 408 -29.82 9.88 -0.74
N PRO A 409 -30.53 9.62 -1.86
CA PRO A 409 -30.07 8.69 -2.88
C PRO A 409 -28.80 9.22 -3.56
N VAL A 410 -27.78 8.38 -3.64
CA VAL A 410 -26.50 8.65 -4.30
C VAL A 410 -26.44 7.84 -5.59
N VAL A 411 -26.40 8.55 -6.70
CA VAL A 411 -26.26 8.02 -8.06
C VAL A 411 -25.05 8.62 -8.74
N ALA A 412 -24.43 7.84 -9.62
CA ALA A 412 -23.18 8.18 -10.28
C ALA A 412 -23.28 7.91 -11.78
N ASP A 413 -22.52 8.66 -12.58
CA ASP A 413 -22.46 8.52 -14.04
C ASP A 413 -21.09 7.98 -14.44
N LEU A 414 -21.04 6.71 -14.86
CA LEU A 414 -19.79 6.07 -15.26
C LEU A 414 -19.15 6.74 -16.50
N ALA A 415 -19.93 7.41 -17.35
CA ALA A 415 -19.37 8.17 -18.48
C ALA A 415 -18.52 9.38 -18.03
N LYS A 416 -18.89 9.97 -16.88
CA LYS A 416 -18.14 11.05 -16.23
C LYS A 416 -17.02 10.52 -15.32
N MET A 417 -17.16 9.28 -14.85
CA MET A 417 -16.22 8.53 -14.02
C MET A 417 -15.58 7.43 -14.88
N PRO A 418 -14.80 7.80 -15.92
CA PRO A 418 -14.58 6.93 -17.10
C PRO A 418 -14.18 5.50 -16.77
N HIS A 419 -13.41 5.33 -15.68
CA HIS A 419 -13.10 4.04 -15.09
C HIS A 419 -13.30 4.12 -13.57
N LEU A 420 -13.68 2.99 -12.99
CA LEU A 420 -13.96 2.83 -11.57
C LEU A 420 -13.13 1.69 -10.99
N LEU A 421 -12.42 1.97 -9.89
CA LEU A 421 -11.76 0.95 -9.07
C LEU A 421 -12.62 0.66 -7.83
N VAL A 422 -12.96 -0.60 -7.60
CA VAL A 422 -13.74 -1.08 -6.47
C VAL A 422 -12.91 -2.03 -5.64
N ALA A 423 -12.85 -1.84 -4.32
CA ALA A 423 -12.14 -2.76 -3.45
C ALA A 423 -12.83 -2.96 -2.11
N GLY A 424 -12.64 -4.12 -1.52
CA GLY A 424 -13.23 -4.48 -0.23
C GLY A 424 -12.94 -5.92 0.14
N THR A 425 -12.83 -6.23 1.43
CA THR A 425 -12.60 -7.61 1.88
C THR A 425 -13.85 -8.47 1.69
N THR A 426 -13.72 -9.79 1.78
CA THR A 426 -14.87 -10.70 1.77
C THR A 426 -15.88 -10.31 2.86
N GLY A 427 -17.18 -10.35 2.53
CA GLY A 427 -18.27 -9.93 3.44
C GLY A 427 -18.45 -8.41 3.63
N SER A 428 -17.61 -7.59 3.00
CA SER A 428 -17.74 -6.11 3.08
C SER A 428 -18.94 -5.55 2.30
N GLY A 429 -19.49 -6.33 1.36
CA GLY A 429 -20.57 -5.91 0.44
C GLY A 429 -20.11 -5.60 -0.99
N LYS A 430 -18.84 -5.87 -1.34
CA LYS A 430 -18.26 -5.65 -2.69
C LYS A 430 -19.13 -6.25 -3.80
N SER A 431 -19.40 -7.56 -3.75
CA SER A 431 -20.12 -8.28 -4.81
C SER A 431 -21.56 -7.78 -4.98
N VAL A 432 -22.27 -7.57 -3.87
CA VAL A 432 -23.61 -6.96 -3.86
C VAL A 432 -23.60 -5.55 -4.47
N GLY A 433 -22.57 -4.75 -4.15
CA GLY A 433 -22.39 -3.42 -4.74
C GLY A 433 -22.14 -3.46 -6.26
N ILE A 434 -21.37 -4.43 -6.74
CA ILE A 434 -21.14 -4.65 -8.17
C ILE A 434 -22.46 -5.07 -8.86
N ASN A 435 -23.22 -5.98 -8.26
CA ASN A 435 -24.54 -6.38 -8.75
C ASN A 435 -25.51 -5.20 -8.82
N ALA A 436 -25.52 -4.34 -7.80
CA ALA A 436 -26.30 -3.10 -7.81
C ALA A 436 -25.90 -2.18 -8.97
N MET A 437 -24.60 -2.04 -9.26
CA MET A 437 -24.12 -1.25 -10.41
C MET A 437 -24.52 -1.88 -11.75
N ILE A 438 -24.37 -3.19 -11.92
CA ILE A 438 -24.75 -3.90 -13.15
C ILE A 438 -26.25 -3.77 -13.39
N LEU A 439 -27.08 -4.09 -12.40
CA LEU A 439 -28.53 -3.92 -12.49
C LEU A 439 -28.91 -2.47 -12.79
N SER A 440 -28.21 -1.49 -12.21
CA SER A 440 -28.45 -0.09 -12.55
C SER A 440 -28.26 0.23 -14.03
N LEU A 441 -27.31 -0.43 -14.72
CA LEU A 441 -27.16 -0.29 -16.17
C LEU A 441 -28.32 -0.97 -16.90
N LEU A 442 -28.70 -2.18 -16.48
CA LEU A 442 -29.78 -2.97 -17.09
C LEU A 442 -31.17 -2.32 -16.93
N TYR A 443 -31.41 -1.60 -15.83
CA TYR A 443 -32.63 -0.82 -15.60
C TYR A 443 -32.65 0.55 -16.32
N LYS A 444 -31.50 0.98 -16.88
CA LYS A 444 -31.35 2.25 -17.59
C LYS A 444 -31.29 2.10 -19.11
N SER A 445 -30.70 1.00 -19.60
CA SER A 445 -30.24 0.89 -20.97
C SER A 445 -30.52 -0.45 -21.59
N GLU A 446 -30.98 -0.40 -22.85
CA GLU A 446 -31.15 -1.54 -23.73
C GLU A 446 -29.80 -2.01 -24.33
N PRO A 447 -29.71 -3.25 -24.85
CA PRO A 447 -28.47 -3.80 -25.43
C PRO A 447 -27.88 -2.97 -26.58
N GLU A 448 -28.72 -2.26 -27.33
CA GLU A 448 -28.30 -1.35 -28.41
C GLU A 448 -27.51 -0.14 -27.89
N ARG A 449 -27.72 0.24 -26.63
CA ARG A 449 -27.06 1.40 -26.01
C ARG A 449 -25.90 1.01 -25.11
N VAL A 450 -25.98 -0.13 -24.42
CA VAL A 450 -24.95 -0.60 -23.49
C VAL A 450 -24.71 -2.08 -23.70
N ARG A 451 -23.45 -2.43 -23.89
CA ARG A 451 -22.95 -3.80 -24.03
C ARG A 451 -21.92 -4.11 -22.95
N LEU A 452 -21.86 -5.35 -22.50
CA LEU A 452 -21.11 -5.79 -21.33
C LEU A 452 -20.09 -6.86 -21.69
N ILE A 453 -18.91 -6.78 -21.08
CA ILE A 453 -17.94 -7.87 -21.00
C ILE A 453 -17.71 -8.15 -19.51
N MET A 454 -17.92 -9.39 -19.09
CA MET A 454 -17.79 -9.78 -17.69
C MET A 454 -16.65 -10.77 -17.52
N VAL A 455 -15.79 -10.53 -16.53
CA VAL A 455 -14.67 -11.40 -16.18
C VAL A 455 -14.85 -11.90 -14.74
N ASP A 456 -15.05 -13.21 -14.61
CA ASP A 456 -15.26 -13.91 -13.35
C ASP A 456 -14.34 -15.14 -13.25
N PRO A 457 -13.11 -14.99 -12.71
CA PRO A 457 -12.15 -16.08 -12.57
C PRO A 457 -12.67 -17.26 -11.74
N LYS A 458 -13.66 -17.03 -10.87
CA LYS A 458 -14.10 -18.02 -9.88
C LYS A 458 -15.45 -18.64 -10.23
N MET A 459 -16.15 -18.12 -11.24
CA MET A 459 -17.48 -18.54 -11.66
C MET A 459 -18.56 -18.40 -10.57
N LEU A 460 -18.38 -17.49 -9.63
CA LEU A 460 -19.27 -17.36 -8.47
C LEU A 460 -20.20 -16.15 -8.56
N GLU A 461 -19.71 -15.03 -9.07
CA GLU A 461 -20.32 -13.72 -8.84
C GLU A 461 -21.03 -13.21 -10.10
N LEU A 462 -20.39 -13.31 -11.26
CA LEU A 462 -20.94 -12.78 -12.53
C LEU A 462 -21.50 -13.86 -13.45
N SER A 463 -21.23 -15.14 -13.16
CA SER A 463 -21.79 -16.28 -13.92
C SER A 463 -23.32 -16.27 -13.99
N ILE A 464 -23.99 -15.67 -12.99
CA ILE A 464 -25.44 -15.46 -12.96
C ILE A 464 -25.96 -14.68 -14.19
N TYR A 465 -25.17 -13.78 -14.77
CA TYR A 465 -25.56 -12.97 -15.92
C TYR A 465 -25.36 -13.66 -17.27
N GLU A 466 -24.82 -14.89 -17.30
CA GLU A 466 -24.58 -15.62 -18.54
C GLU A 466 -25.84 -15.68 -19.40
N GLY A 467 -25.74 -15.32 -20.68
CA GLY A 467 -26.85 -15.37 -21.63
C GLY A 467 -27.77 -14.16 -21.68
N ILE A 468 -27.51 -13.05 -20.96
CA ILE A 468 -28.29 -11.82 -21.16
C ILE A 468 -27.97 -11.17 -22.52
N PRO A 469 -28.95 -10.51 -23.18
CA PRO A 469 -28.75 -9.82 -24.47
C PRO A 469 -27.61 -8.79 -24.49
N HIS A 470 -27.27 -8.21 -23.35
CA HIS A 470 -26.23 -7.18 -23.22
C HIS A 470 -24.80 -7.73 -23.34
N LEU A 471 -24.57 -9.04 -23.17
CA LEU A 471 -23.22 -9.60 -23.22
C LEU A 471 -22.66 -9.61 -24.66
N LEU A 472 -21.38 -9.24 -24.82
CA LEU A 472 -20.65 -9.34 -26.09
C LEU A 472 -19.92 -10.67 -26.26
N ALA A 473 -19.67 -11.37 -25.16
CA ALA A 473 -19.05 -12.68 -25.11
C ALA A 473 -19.58 -13.41 -23.87
N PRO A 474 -19.49 -14.75 -23.82
CA PRO A 474 -19.73 -15.50 -22.59
C PRO A 474 -18.91 -14.94 -21.43
N VAL A 475 -19.41 -15.11 -20.20
CA VAL A 475 -18.70 -14.68 -18.99
C VAL A 475 -17.30 -15.31 -18.98
N VAL A 476 -16.28 -14.47 -18.93
CA VAL A 476 -14.89 -14.89 -19.16
C VAL A 476 -14.30 -15.42 -17.86
N THR A 477 -13.93 -16.68 -17.89
CA THR A 477 -13.42 -17.42 -16.71
C THR A 477 -11.91 -17.68 -16.79
N ASP A 478 -11.36 -17.80 -18.00
CA ASP A 478 -9.93 -17.94 -18.23
C ASP A 478 -9.23 -16.57 -18.27
N MET A 479 -8.11 -16.44 -17.56
CA MET A 479 -7.40 -15.17 -17.42
C MET A 479 -6.67 -14.73 -18.70
N LYS A 480 -6.28 -15.66 -19.58
CA LYS A 480 -5.71 -15.32 -20.88
C LYS A 480 -6.81 -14.82 -21.82
N HIS A 481 -7.97 -15.47 -21.83
CA HIS A 481 -9.14 -14.96 -22.55
C HIS A 481 -9.57 -13.58 -22.05
N ALA A 482 -9.48 -13.32 -20.74
CA ALA A 482 -9.75 -11.99 -20.19
C ALA A 482 -8.75 -10.93 -20.70
N ALA A 483 -7.46 -11.28 -20.79
CA ALA A 483 -6.46 -10.41 -21.41
C ALA A 483 -6.73 -10.18 -22.90
N ASN A 484 -7.18 -11.19 -23.63
CA ASN A 484 -7.60 -11.06 -25.02
C ASN A 484 -8.80 -10.11 -25.17
N ALA A 485 -9.81 -10.23 -24.31
CA ALA A 485 -10.96 -9.33 -24.31
C ALA A 485 -10.57 -7.86 -24.05
N LEU A 486 -9.62 -7.62 -23.12
CA LEU A 486 -9.05 -6.28 -22.91
C LEU A 486 -8.29 -5.78 -24.15
N ASN A 487 -7.53 -6.65 -24.82
CA ASN A 487 -6.85 -6.31 -26.07
C ASN A 487 -7.85 -5.99 -27.20
N TRP A 488 -8.93 -6.77 -27.32
CA TRP A 488 -10.01 -6.49 -28.25
C TRP A 488 -10.65 -5.12 -27.97
N CYS A 489 -10.88 -4.77 -26.70
CA CYS A 489 -11.39 -3.45 -26.32
C CYS A 489 -10.45 -2.32 -26.76
N VAL A 490 -9.14 -2.55 -26.74
CA VAL A 490 -8.15 -1.58 -27.22
C VAL A 490 -8.23 -1.41 -28.74
N THR A 491 -8.37 -2.51 -29.49
CA THR A 491 -8.56 -2.47 -30.95
C THR A 491 -9.87 -1.78 -31.32
N GLU A 492 -10.96 -2.10 -30.63
CA GLU A 492 -12.27 -1.47 -30.81
C GLU A 492 -12.22 0.02 -30.46
N MET A 493 -11.51 0.41 -29.40
CA MET A 493 -11.26 1.81 -29.06
C MET A 493 -10.61 2.56 -30.24
N ASP A 494 -9.54 2.02 -30.81
CA ASP A 494 -8.83 2.67 -31.92
C ASP A 494 -9.69 2.71 -33.19
N LYS A 495 -10.48 1.66 -33.48
CA LYS A 495 -11.47 1.65 -34.57
C LYS A 495 -12.48 2.79 -34.40
N ARG A 496 -13.04 2.94 -33.20
CA ARG A 496 -13.99 4.02 -32.89
C ARG A 496 -13.36 5.40 -33.05
N TYR A 497 -12.11 5.58 -32.64
CA TYR A 497 -11.40 6.84 -32.87
C TYR A 497 -11.26 7.18 -34.35
N LYS A 498 -10.94 6.20 -35.21
CA LYS A 498 -10.87 6.41 -36.67
C LYS A 498 -12.23 6.81 -37.24
N LEU A 499 -13.31 6.14 -36.82
CA LEU A 499 -14.68 6.48 -37.23
C LEU A 499 -15.09 7.89 -36.78
N MET A 500 -14.82 8.23 -35.52
CA MET A 500 -15.10 9.56 -34.98
C MET A 500 -14.32 10.66 -35.70
N ALA A 501 -13.05 10.42 -36.01
CA ALA A 501 -12.22 11.36 -36.76
C ALA A 501 -12.75 11.58 -38.19
N ALA A 502 -13.19 10.52 -38.87
CA ALA A 502 -13.73 10.62 -40.22
C ALA A 502 -15.08 11.34 -40.28
N VAL A 503 -15.94 11.17 -39.26
CA VAL A 503 -17.22 11.89 -39.14
C VAL A 503 -17.02 13.32 -38.59
N GLY A 504 -15.86 13.63 -37.99
CA GLY A 504 -15.55 14.96 -37.44
C GLY A 504 -16.10 15.22 -36.03
N VAL A 505 -16.29 14.17 -35.22
CA VAL A 505 -16.85 14.24 -33.86
C VAL A 505 -15.81 13.91 -32.80
N ARG A 506 -16.04 14.39 -31.57
CA ARG A 506 -15.06 14.27 -30.45
C ARG A 506 -15.31 13.10 -29.51
N ASN A 507 -16.51 12.51 -29.52
CA ASN A 507 -16.90 11.44 -28.60
C ASN A 507 -18.06 10.60 -29.17
N LEU A 508 -18.31 9.45 -28.53
CA LEU A 508 -19.33 8.48 -28.94
C LEU A 508 -20.74 9.09 -28.97
N ALA A 509 -21.09 9.95 -28.00
CA ALA A 509 -22.41 10.60 -27.98
C ALA A 509 -22.61 11.50 -29.20
N GLY A 510 -21.57 12.25 -29.59
CA GLY A 510 -21.57 13.06 -30.81
C GLY A 510 -21.65 12.20 -32.07
N PHE A 511 -20.94 11.07 -32.11
CA PHE A 511 -21.02 10.10 -33.20
C PHE A 511 -22.44 9.55 -33.37
N ASN A 512 -23.04 9.03 -32.29
CA ASN A 512 -24.38 8.46 -32.33
C ASN A 512 -25.43 9.53 -32.72
N LYS A 513 -25.27 10.77 -32.24
CA LYS A 513 -26.15 11.86 -32.65
C LYS A 513 -26.03 12.15 -34.15
N ALA A 514 -24.82 12.22 -34.69
CA ALA A 514 -24.60 12.45 -36.12
C ALA A 514 -25.21 11.34 -36.98
N VAL A 515 -25.07 10.07 -36.58
CA VAL A 515 -25.69 8.93 -37.27
C VAL A 515 -27.22 9.00 -37.25
N VAL A 516 -27.82 9.28 -36.07
CA VAL A 516 -29.28 9.40 -35.94
C VAL A 516 -29.82 10.58 -36.74
N ASP A 517 -29.14 11.74 -36.69
CA ASP A 517 -29.56 12.92 -37.44
C ASP A 517 -29.44 12.67 -38.95
N ALA A 518 -28.37 12.04 -39.43
CA ALA A 518 -28.19 11.66 -40.82
C ALA A 518 -29.28 10.68 -41.32
N ARG A 519 -29.65 9.69 -40.49
CA ARG A 519 -30.73 8.75 -40.79
C ARG A 519 -32.10 9.42 -40.85
N LYS A 520 -32.36 10.42 -39.99
CA LYS A 520 -33.60 11.20 -40.01
C LYS A 520 -33.75 12.08 -41.26
N HIS A 521 -32.64 12.50 -41.86
CA HIS A 521 -32.63 13.29 -43.10
C HIS A 521 -32.52 12.40 -44.36
N GLU A 522 -32.70 11.07 -44.23
CA GLU A 522 -32.63 10.09 -45.33
C GLU A 522 -31.27 10.04 -46.07
N THR A 523 -30.21 10.59 -45.47
CA THR A 523 -28.84 10.57 -45.98
C THR A 523 -27.92 9.84 -44.99
N PRO A 524 -27.96 8.50 -44.93
CA PRO A 524 -27.17 7.75 -43.95
C PRO A 524 -25.67 7.98 -44.17
N LEU A 525 -24.93 8.23 -43.09
CA LEU A 525 -23.46 8.28 -43.14
C LEU A 525 -22.94 6.90 -43.52
N THR A 526 -21.95 6.82 -44.39
CA THR A 526 -21.38 5.55 -44.86
C THR A 526 -20.01 5.31 -44.22
N ASN A 527 -19.64 4.04 -44.03
CA ASN A 527 -18.36 3.66 -43.43
C ASN A 527 -17.19 4.00 -44.39
N PRO A 528 -16.30 4.95 -44.02
CA PRO A 528 -15.20 5.38 -44.89
C PRO A 528 -14.07 4.35 -44.98
N PHE A 529 -14.09 3.30 -44.17
CA PHE A 529 -13.11 2.21 -44.15
C PHE A 529 -13.73 0.87 -44.58
N SER A 530 -14.82 0.91 -45.34
CA SER A 530 -15.46 -0.30 -45.86
C SER A 530 -14.51 -1.07 -46.79
N ILE A 531 -14.59 -2.40 -46.73
CA ILE A 531 -13.85 -3.30 -47.62
C ILE A 531 -14.35 -3.16 -49.07
N THR A 532 -15.58 -2.64 -49.28
CA THR A 532 -16.18 -2.35 -50.58
C THR A 532 -16.36 -0.83 -50.77
N PRO A 533 -15.33 -0.09 -51.24
CA PRO A 533 -15.40 1.36 -51.40
C PRO A 533 -16.49 1.84 -52.38
N GLU A 534 -16.90 1.00 -53.32
CA GLU A 534 -17.94 1.33 -54.33
C GLU A 534 -19.36 1.27 -53.75
N SER A 535 -19.57 0.54 -52.65
CA SER A 535 -20.85 0.42 -51.95
C SER A 535 -20.62 0.34 -50.43
N PRO A 536 -20.24 1.44 -49.78
CA PRO A 536 -19.91 1.43 -48.37
C PRO A 536 -21.16 1.23 -47.52
N GLU A 537 -21.07 0.33 -46.54
CA GLU A 537 -22.14 0.05 -45.57
C GLU A 537 -22.53 1.31 -44.77
N PRO A 538 -23.82 1.50 -44.43
CA PRO A 538 -24.25 2.61 -43.60
C PRO A 538 -23.71 2.46 -42.17
N LEU A 539 -23.28 3.57 -41.57
CA LEU A 539 -22.87 3.62 -40.17
C LEU A 539 -24.08 3.49 -39.27
N GLU A 540 -23.94 2.65 -38.25
CA GLU A 540 -24.92 2.46 -37.20
C GLU A 540 -24.47 3.14 -35.90
N THR A 541 -25.43 3.34 -34.98
CA THR A 541 -25.11 3.81 -33.63
C THR A 541 -24.31 2.76 -32.88
N LEU A 542 -23.28 3.20 -32.18
CA LEU A 542 -22.39 2.32 -31.44
C LEU A 542 -22.76 2.30 -29.95
N PRO A 543 -22.88 1.12 -29.32
CA PRO A 543 -23.18 1.01 -27.90
C PRO A 543 -21.98 1.43 -27.05
N TYR A 544 -22.24 1.93 -25.85
CA TYR A 544 -21.21 1.99 -24.81
C TYR A 544 -20.81 0.57 -24.40
N ILE A 545 -19.53 0.35 -24.13
CA ILE A 545 -19.03 -0.95 -23.66
C ILE A 545 -18.56 -0.79 -22.22
N VAL A 546 -19.06 -1.62 -21.31
CA VAL A 546 -18.60 -1.68 -19.93
C VAL A 546 -17.94 -3.03 -19.68
N VAL A 547 -16.65 -3.01 -19.34
CA VAL A 547 -15.90 -4.20 -18.93
C VAL A 547 -15.92 -4.28 -17.42
N VAL A 548 -16.49 -5.35 -16.87
CA VAL A 548 -16.57 -5.60 -15.42
C VAL A 548 -15.65 -6.76 -15.08
N VAL A 549 -14.68 -6.50 -14.22
CA VAL A 549 -13.72 -7.50 -13.70
C VAL A 549 -13.98 -7.68 -12.21
N ASP A 550 -14.47 -8.83 -11.77
CA ASP A 550 -14.77 -9.05 -10.35
C ASP A 550 -13.51 -9.12 -9.47
N GLU A 551 -12.46 -9.78 -9.96
CA GLU A 551 -11.21 -9.97 -9.23
C GLU A 551 -9.99 -9.70 -10.13
N LEU A 552 -9.58 -8.43 -10.17
CA LEU A 552 -8.39 -7.97 -10.88
C LEU A 552 -7.11 -8.67 -10.39
N ALA A 553 -7.05 -9.05 -9.11
CA ALA A 553 -5.86 -9.70 -8.55
C ALA A 553 -5.53 -11.02 -9.27
N ASP A 554 -6.54 -11.80 -9.64
CA ASP A 554 -6.32 -13.09 -10.30
C ASP A 554 -5.73 -12.90 -11.71
N MET A 555 -6.17 -11.86 -12.44
CA MET A 555 -5.57 -11.47 -13.73
C MET A 555 -4.12 -11.00 -13.58
N MET A 556 -3.85 -10.16 -12.57
CA MET A 556 -2.51 -9.62 -12.29
C MET A 556 -1.54 -10.73 -11.84
N MET A 557 -2.02 -11.77 -11.17
CA MET A 557 -1.19 -12.89 -10.75
C MET A 557 -0.89 -13.88 -11.87
N VAL A 558 -1.83 -14.10 -12.79
CA VAL A 558 -1.68 -15.09 -13.87
C VAL A 558 -1.01 -14.49 -15.11
N VAL A 559 -1.47 -13.33 -15.56
CA VAL A 559 -0.98 -12.69 -16.80
C VAL A 559 0.04 -11.60 -16.49
N GLY A 560 -0.11 -10.91 -15.36
CA GLY A 560 0.85 -9.90 -14.91
C GLY A 560 0.84 -8.63 -15.75
N LYS A 561 2.04 -8.21 -16.17
CA LYS A 561 2.29 -6.87 -16.71
C LYS A 561 1.48 -6.52 -17.97
N LYS A 562 1.17 -7.51 -18.82
CA LYS A 562 0.36 -7.28 -20.05
C LYS A 562 -1.03 -6.75 -19.71
N VAL A 563 -1.66 -7.24 -18.63
CA VAL A 563 -2.98 -6.75 -18.17
C VAL A 563 -2.87 -5.31 -17.67
N GLU A 564 -1.83 -4.99 -16.91
CA GLU A 564 -1.58 -3.63 -16.40
C GLU A 564 -1.43 -2.62 -17.56
N GLU A 565 -0.66 -2.98 -18.58
CA GLU A 565 -0.45 -2.15 -19.78
C GLU A 565 -1.74 -1.94 -20.58
N LEU A 566 -2.56 -3.00 -20.76
CA LEU A 566 -3.85 -2.91 -21.43
C LEU A 566 -4.84 -2.03 -20.66
N ILE A 567 -4.94 -2.22 -19.34
CA ILE A 567 -5.80 -1.39 -18.48
C ILE A 567 -5.34 0.06 -18.53
N ALA A 568 -4.04 0.33 -18.44
CA ALA A 568 -3.51 1.69 -18.51
C ALA A 568 -3.85 2.35 -19.85
N ARG A 569 -3.66 1.64 -20.97
CA ARG A 569 -3.97 2.14 -22.31
C ARG A 569 -5.46 2.46 -22.48
N LEU A 570 -6.34 1.57 -22.03
CA LEU A 570 -7.78 1.81 -22.02
C LEU A 570 -8.10 3.01 -21.13
N ALA A 571 -7.61 3.02 -19.89
CA ALA A 571 -7.94 4.06 -18.93
C ALA A 571 -7.54 5.48 -19.38
N GLN A 572 -6.48 5.59 -20.19
CA GLN A 572 -6.01 6.86 -20.75
C GLN A 572 -6.85 7.39 -21.91
N LYS A 573 -7.42 6.50 -22.75
CA LYS A 573 -7.98 6.89 -24.06
C LYS A 573 -9.43 6.48 -24.27
N ALA A 574 -9.96 5.51 -23.53
CA ALA A 574 -11.25 4.86 -23.83
C ALA A 574 -12.50 5.73 -23.54
N ARG A 575 -12.35 6.78 -22.71
CA ARG A 575 -13.47 7.65 -22.32
C ARG A 575 -14.26 8.20 -23.51
N ALA A 576 -13.57 8.72 -24.53
CA ALA A 576 -14.25 9.36 -25.66
C ALA A 576 -14.87 8.34 -26.61
N SER A 577 -14.28 7.14 -26.75
CA SER A 577 -14.84 6.03 -27.54
C SER A 577 -15.98 5.29 -26.83
N GLY A 578 -16.31 5.68 -25.60
CA GLY A 578 -17.41 5.12 -24.80
C GLY A 578 -17.13 3.69 -24.33
N ILE A 579 -15.87 3.38 -24.00
CA ILE A 579 -15.47 2.12 -23.37
C ILE A 579 -15.07 2.43 -21.93
N HIS A 580 -15.64 1.70 -20.97
CA HIS A 580 -15.54 1.96 -19.53
C HIS A 580 -15.12 0.71 -18.78
N LEU A 581 -14.38 0.89 -17.69
CA LEU A 581 -13.86 -0.23 -16.88
C LEU A 581 -14.41 -0.13 -15.46
N ILE A 582 -14.94 -1.24 -14.94
CA ILE A 582 -15.22 -1.45 -13.52
C ILE A 582 -14.27 -2.57 -13.07
N LEU A 583 -13.22 -2.17 -12.34
CA LEU A 583 -12.17 -3.07 -11.87
C LEU A 583 -12.37 -3.31 -10.38
N ALA A 584 -12.72 -4.54 -10.00
CA ALA A 584 -12.92 -4.90 -8.62
C ALA A 584 -11.80 -5.81 -8.09
N THR A 585 -11.52 -5.75 -6.80
CA THR A 585 -10.60 -6.69 -6.15
C THR A 585 -10.92 -6.87 -4.66
N GLN A 586 -10.74 -8.10 -4.16
CA GLN A 586 -10.76 -8.37 -2.72
C GLN A 586 -9.37 -8.27 -2.07
N ARG A 587 -8.31 -8.08 -2.87
CA ARG A 587 -6.91 -8.00 -2.43
C ARG A 587 -6.35 -6.60 -2.70
N PRO A 588 -6.64 -5.60 -1.85
CA PRO A 588 -6.18 -4.22 -2.01
C PRO A 588 -4.70 -4.02 -1.63
N SER A 589 -3.80 -4.80 -2.27
CA SER A 589 -2.35 -4.67 -2.12
C SER A 589 -1.75 -3.77 -3.21
N VAL A 590 -0.54 -3.27 -2.96
CA VAL A 590 0.20 -2.40 -3.90
C VAL A 590 0.57 -3.15 -5.18
N ASP A 591 0.70 -4.47 -5.12
CA ASP A 591 1.03 -5.32 -6.27
C ASP A 591 -0.16 -5.51 -7.22
N VAL A 592 -1.40 -5.39 -6.71
CA VAL A 592 -2.62 -5.48 -7.51
C VAL A 592 -3.07 -4.08 -7.95
N ILE A 593 -3.11 -3.13 -7.01
CA ILE A 593 -3.49 -1.74 -7.24
C ILE A 593 -2.22 -0.91 -7.37
N THR A 594 -1.55 -1.07 -8.50
CA THR A 594 -0.27 -0.41 -8.77
C THR A 594 -0.43 1.10 -8.94
N GLY A 595 0.69 1.83 -8.89
CA GLY A 595 0.71 3.28 -9.16
C GLY A 595 0.17 3.63 -10.55
N LEU A 596 0.40 2.78 -11.56
CA LEU A 596 -0.06 3.00 -12.93
C LEU A 596 -1.59 2.86 -13.04
N ILE A 597 -2.18 1.86 -12.38
CA ILE A 597 -3.63 1.71 -12.31
C ILE A 597 -4.26 2.93 -11.62
N LYS A 598 -3.71 3.35 -10.47
CA LYS A 598 -4.23 4.49 -9.72
C LYS A 598 -4.13 5.81 -10.46
N ALA A 599 -3.07 6.02 -11.23
CA ALA A 599 -2.88 7.23 -12.01
C ALA A 599 -3.94 7.42 -13.10
N ASN A 600 -4.47 6.31 -13.66
CA ASN A 600 -5.42 6.36 -14.76
C ASN A 600 -6.88 6.07 -14.33
N VAL A 601 -7.10 5.53 -13.13
CA VAL A 601 -8.43 5.27 -12.56
C VAL A 601 -8.66 6.16 -11.32
N PRO A 602 -9.11 7.41 -11.50
CA PRO A 602 -9.24 8.37 -10.40
C PRO A 602 -10.50 8.17 -9.54
N THR A 603 -11.55 7.57 -10.09
CA THR A 603 -12.78 7.27 -9.34
C THR A 603 -12.61 5.98 -8.57
N ARG A 604 -12.88 6.01 -7.26
CA ARG A 604 -12.62 4.85 -6.39
C ARG A 604 -13.75 4.62 -5.40
N ILE A 605 -14.10 3.37 -5.20
CA ILE A 605 -15.01 2.91 -4.17
C ILE A 605 -14.25 1.92 -3.29
N SER A 606 -14.19 2.22 -2.00
CA SER A 606 -13.69 1.27 -1.00
C SER A 606 -14.84 0.87 -0.09
N PHE A 607 -15.21 -0.41 -0.12
CA PHE A 607 -15.94 -1.04 0.97
C PHE A 607 -15.00 -1.24 2.17
N GLN A 608 -15.51 -1.85 3.23
CA GLN A 608 -14.73 -2.20 4.41
C GLN A 608 -13.46 -2.99 4.03
N VAL A 609 -12.34 -2.60 4.63
CA VAL A 609 -11.04 -3.27 4.50
C VAL A 609 -10.43 -3.56 5.87
N SER A 610 -9.47 -4.49 5.91
CA SER A 610 -8.89 -4.97 7.17
C SER A 610 -7.98 -3.95 7.85
N SER A 611 -7.33 -3.06 7.10
CA SER A 611 -6.30 -2.17 7.65
C SER A 611 -6.26 -0.77 7.05
N LYS A 612 -5.63 0.15 7.79
CA LYS A 612 -5.31 1.51 7.33
C LYS A 612 -4.43 1.52 6.08
N ILE A 613 -3.58 0.50 5.92
CA ILE A 613 -2.69 0.36 4.77
C ILE A 613 -3.55 0.07 3.54
N ASP A 614 -4.45 -0.90 3.64
CA ASP A 614 -5.38 -1.26 2.56
C ASP A 614 -6.26 -0.08 2.15
N SER A 615 -6.79 0.66 3.13
CA SER A 615 -7.56 1.90 2.87
C SER A 615 -6.73 2.89 2.06
N ARG A 616 -5.46 3.09 2.44
CA ARG A 616 -4.55 4.01 1.75
C ARG A 616 -4.13 3.48 0.38
N THR A 617 -4.03 2.18 0.19
CA THR A 617 -3.76 1.59 -1.12
C THR A 617 -4.84 1.99 -2.11
N ILE A 618 -6.11 1.94 -1.70
CA ILE A 618 -7.26 2.23 -2.58
C ILE A 618 -7.51 3.73 -2.68
N LEU A 619 -7.75 4.42 -1.56
CA LEU A 619 -8.25 5.80 -1.55
C LEU A 619 -7.15 6.86 -1.46
N ASP A 620 -5.88 6.46 -1.32
CA ASP A 620 -4.75 7.33 -0.92
C ASP A 620 -4.91 7.97 0.47
N GLN A 621 -5.94 7.56 1.22
CA GLN A 621 -6.25 8.03 2.58
C GLN A 621 -6.83 6.91 3.47
N MET A 622 -6.81 7.15 4.78
CA MET A 622 -7.40 6.25 5.78
C MET A 622 -8.91 6.47 5.90
N GLY A 623 -9.62 5.50 6.47
CA GLY A 623 -11.04 5.61 6.83
C GLY A 623 -11.89 4.42 6.40
N ALA A 624 -11.48 3.66 5.38
CA ALA A 624 -12.23 2.49 4.93
C ALA A 624 -12.16 1.32 5.92
N GLU A 625 -11.11 1.27 6.76
CA GLU A 625 -10.99 0.27 7.83
C GLU A 625 -12.00 0.47 8.98
N ALA A 626 -12.60 1.66 9.06
CA ALA A 626 -13.59 2.00 10.07
C ALA A 626 -15.04 1.77 9.60
N LEU A 627 -15.23 1.37 8.34
CA LEU A 627 -16.54 1.04 7.78
C LEU A 627 -17.14 -0.19 8.46
N LEU A 628 -18.46 -0.33 8.33
CA LEU A 628 -19.26 -1.32 9.07
C LEU A 628 -19.41 -2.67 8.36
N GLY A 629 -18.93 -2.77 7.11
CA GLY A 629 -19.23 -3.89 6.22
C GLY A 629 -20.65 -3.82 5.67
N MET A 630 -21.14 -4.93 5.12
CA MET A 630 -22.52 -5.07 4.61
C MET A 630 -22.97 -3.93 3.66
N GLY A 631 -22.08 -3.50 2.75
CA GLY A 631 -22.37 -2.47 1.75
C GLY A 631 -21.97 -1.05 2.15
N ASP A 632 -21.53 -0.82 3.38
CA ASP A 632 -20.98 0.48 3.80
C ASP A 632 -19.65 0.77 3.07
N MET A 633 -19.58 1.91 2.38
CA MET A 633 -18.47 2.26 1.50
C MET A 633 -18.07 3.74 1.57
N LEU A 634 -16.84 4.02 1.16
CA LEU A 634 -16.34 5.35 0.84
C LEU A 634 -16.22 5.49 -0.67
N TYR A 635 -16.92 6.48 -1.22
CA TYR A 635 -16.93 6.85 -2.62
C TYR A 635 -16.09 8.11 -2.84
N LEU A 636 -15.02 7.98 -3.61
CA LEU A 636 -14.15 9.07 -4.05
C LEU A 636 -14.46 9.42 -5.50
N ALA A 637 -15.15 10.55 -5.69
CA ALA A 637 -15.50 11.08 -7.00
C ALA A 637 -14.28 11.69 -7.70
N PRO A 638 -14.23 11.69 -9.04
CA PRO A 638 -13.13 12.28 -9.78
C PRO A 638 -13.01 13.79 -9.50
N GLY A 639 -11.79 14.27 -9.29
CA GLY A 639 -11.51 15.68 -9.02
C GLY A 639 -11.85 16.15 -7.59
N THR A 640 -12.32 15.25 -6.72
CA THR A 640 -12.55 15.53 -5.30
C THR A 640 -11.41 15.01 -4.45
N GLY A 641 -11.06 15.74 -3.38
CA GLY A 641 -10.01 15.33 -2.43
C GLY A 641 -10.52 14.58 -1.20
N LEU A 642 -11.84 14.50 -1.00
CA LEU A 642 -12.45 13.88 0.18
C LEU A 642 -13.54 12.90 -0.25
N PRO A 643 -13.51 11.64 0.22
CA PRO A 643 -14.52 10.65 -0.08
C PRO A 643 -15.80 10.91 0.70
N VAL A 644 -16.92 10.63 0.06
CA VAL A 644 -18.25 10.65 0.65
C VAL A 644 -18.57 9.24 1.13
N ARG A 645 -19.13 9.13 2.34
CA ARG A 645 -19.60 7.83 2.86
C ARG A 645 -20.98 7.53 2.28
N VAL A 646 -21.13 6.34 1.74
CA VAL A 646 -22.36 5.85 1.10
C VAL A 646 -22.70 4.48 1.67
N HIS A 647 -23.96 4.28 2.01
CA HIS A 647 -24.52 3.00 2.41
C HIS A 647 -25.08 2.31 1.17
N GLY A 648 -24.39 1.27 0.73
CA GLY A 648 -24.63 0.59 -0.53
C GLY A 648 -26.05 0.07 -0.68
N ALA A 649 -26.59 0.19 -1.88
CA ALA A 649 -27.84 -0.45 -2.25
C ALA A 649 -27.68 -1.98 -2.16
N PHE A 650 -28.56 -2.60 -1.38
CA PHE A 650 -28.66 -4.03 -1.23
C PHE A 650 -29.59 -4.60 -2.30
N VAL A 651 -29.14 -5.67 -2.93
CA VAL A 651 -29.91 -6.52 -3.82
C VAL A 651 -29.59 -7.97 -3.47
N ALA A 652 -30.62 -8.79 -3.32
CA ALA A 652 -30.48 -10.22 -3.07
C ALA A 652 -30.23 -10.99 -4.37
N ASP A 653 -29.60 -12.16 -4.27
CA ASP A 653 -29.29 -12.98 -5.45
C ASP A 653 -30.57 -13.42 -6.16
N GLU A 654 -31.66 -13.69 -5.45
CA GLU A 654 -32.95 -14.03 -6.07
C GLU A 654 -33.51 -12.85 -6.90
N GLU A 655 -33.27 -11.61 -6.49
CA GLU A 655 -33.67 -10.42 -7.27
C GLU A 655 -32.85 -10.33 -8.56
N VAL A 656 -31.54 -10.63 -8.51
CA VAL A 656 -30.67 -10.68 -9.70
C VAL A 656 -31.17 -11.75 -10.68
N HIS A 657 -31.47 -12.97 -10.19
CA HIS A 657 -31.99 -14.06 -11.02
C HIS A 657 -33.29 -13.67 -11.73
N LYS A 658 -34.26 -13.07 -11.00
CA LYS A 658 -35.53 -12.63 -11.60
C LYS A 658 -35.31 -11.65 -12.77
N VAL A 659 -34.37 -10.71 -12.61
CA VAL A 659 -34.06 -9.73 -13.65
C VAL A 659 -33.35 -10.38 -14.84
N VAL A 660 -32.38 -11.24 -14.59
CA VAL A 660 -31.67 -11.98 -15.64
C VAL A 660 -32.63 -12.86 -16.44
N ASP A 661 -33.51 -13.61 -15.76
CA ASP A 661 -34.49 -14.48 -16.40
C ASP A 661 -35.50 -13.70 -17.23
N HIS A 662 -35.88 -12.50 -16.78
CA HIS A 662 -36.71 -11.59 -17.57
C HIS A 662 -35.98 -11.14 -18.85
N LEU A 663 -34.71 -10.74 -18.74
CA LEU A 663 -33.92 -10.30 -19.89
C LEU A 663 -33.66 -11.41 -20.90
N LYS A 664 -33.40 -12.64 -20.45
CA LYS A 664 -33.22 -13.82 -21.32
C LYS A 664 -34.46 -14.16 -22.15
N ARG A 665 -35.66 -13.80 -21.68
CA ARG A 665 -36.91 -13.98 -22.43
C ARG A 665 -37.07 -12.96 -23.56
N LEU A 666 -36.35 -11.83 -23.52
CA LEU A 666 -36.41 -10.81 -24.56
C LEU A 666 -35.61 -11.21 -25.81
N GLY A 667 -34.54 -11.99 -25.65
CA GLY A 667 -33.75 -12.50 -26.76
C GLY A 667 -32.46 -13.21 -26.33
N PRO A 668 -31.82 -13.97 -27.25
CA PRO A 668 -30.49 -14.53 -27.01
C PRO A 668 -29.41 -13.43 -27.00
N PRO A 669 -28.24 -13.70 -26.41
CA PRO A 669 -27.10 -12.80 -26.55
C PRO A 669 -26.56 -12.82 -27.99
N ASP A 670 -26.09 -11.67 -28.43
CA ASP A 670 -25.40 -11.51 -29.71
C ASP A 670 -23.89 -11.41 -29.44
N TYR A 671 -23.22 -12.57 -29.43
CA TYR A 671 -21.80 -12.71 -29.15
C TYR A 671 -20.96 -12.37 -30.38
N ILE A 672 -19.87 -11.63 -30.17
CA ILE A 672 -18.92 -11.28 -31.23
C ILE A 672 -17.79 -12.31 -31.25
N ASP A 673 -17.69 -13.03 -32.36
CA ASP A 673 -16.58 -13.95 -32.62
C ASP A 673 -15.25 -13.18 -32.62
N GLY A 674 -14.25 -13.72 -31.91
CA GLY A 674 -12.91 -13.15 -31.84
C GLY A 674 -12.60 -12.30 -30.61
N ILE A 675 -13.57 -11.94 -29.75
CA ILE A 675 -13.28 -11.21 -28.49
C ILE A 675 -12.32 -12.00 -27.59
N LEU A 676 -12.50 -13.32 -27.51
CA LEU A 676 -11.71 -14.21 -26.65
C LEU A 676 -10.51 -14.83 -27.39
N ALA A 677 -10.42 -14.65 -28.71
CA ALA A 677 -9.35 -15.22 -29.52
C ALA A 677 -8.00 -14.56 -29.22
N ALA A 678 -6.92 -15.31 -29.38
CA ALA A 678 -5.58 -14.75 -29.25
C ALA A 678 -5.35 -13.66 -30.31
N PRO A 679 -4.62 -12.58 -29.98
CA PRO A 679 -4.21 -11.58 -30.96
C PRO A 679 -3.46 -12.24 -32.12
N GLU A 680 -3.62 -11.74 -33.35
CA GLU A 680 -2.93 -12.27 -34.54
C GLU A 680 -1.40 -12.34 -34.36
N ASP A 681 -0.80 -11.38 -33.64
CA ASP A 681 0.63 -11.39 -33.27
C ASP A 681 1.02 -12.59 -32.38
N ASP A 682 0.14 -12.99 -31.46
CA ASP A 682 0.34 -14.18 -30.61
C ASP A 682 0.00 -15.47 -31.39
N LEU A 683 -0.87 -15.38 -32.40
CA LEU A 683 -1.23 -16.48 -33.30
C LEU A 683 -0.09 -16.79 -34.27
N GLU A 684 0.62 -15.80 -34.83
CA GLU A 684 1.85 -16.02 -35.60
C GLU A 684 2.96 -16.63 -34.72
N ALA A 685 3.07 -16.19 -33.46
CA ALA A 685 4.01 -16.78 -32.50
C ALA A 685 3.63 -18.22 -32.08
N ALA A 686 2.34 -18.53 -31.97
CA ALA A 686 1.81 -19.85 -31.59
C ALA A 686 1.75 -20.83 -32.77
N LEU A 687 1.40 -20.37 -33.97
CA LEU A 687 1.46 -21.13 -35.23
C LEU A 687 2.92 -21.39 -35.64
N GLY A 688 3.86 -20.52 -35.25
CA GLY A 688 5.29 -20.79 -35.33
C GLY A 688 5.82 -21.86 -34.36
N ALA A 689 4.98 -22.35 -33.43
CA ALA A 689 5.36 -23.31 -32.38
C ALA A 689 4.55 -24.62 -32.40
N GLY A 690 3.63 -24.83 -33.35
CA GLY A 690 2.64 -25.92 -33.26
C GLY A 690 2.12 -26.50 -34.58
N GLY A 691 2.94 -26.60 -35.62
CA GLY A 691 2.58 -27.28 -36.87
C GLY A 691 3.63 -28.30 -37.33
N GLU A 692 3.43 -29.58 -37.03
CA GLU A 692 4.02 -30.66 -37.82
C GLU A 692 3.34 -30.69 -39.19
N GLY A 693 4.13 -30.51 -40.26
CA GLY A 693 3.71 -30.86 -41.62
C GLY A 693 3.99 -29.81 -42.71
N GLY A 694 5.24 -29.72 -43.15
CA GLY A 694 5.59 -29.42 -44.56
C GLY A 694 6.06 -28.00 -44.89
N GLY A 695 7.35 -27.87 -45.23
CA GLY A 695 7.90 -26.74 -45.99
C GLY A 695 8.98 -25.95 -45.26
N GLU A 696 10.25 -26.33 -45.45
CA GLU A 696 11.43 -25.60 -45.00
C GLU A 696 11.51 -24.21 -45.65
N GLU A 697 11.38 -23.14 -44.86
CA GLU A 697 12.16 -21.93 -45.12
C GLU A 697 13.47 -22.06 -44.34
N SER A 698 14.52 -22.52 -45.03
CA SER A 698 15.88 -22.52 -44.50
C SER A 698 16.28 -21.07 -44.19
N ASP A 699 16.73 -20.81 -42.96
CA ASP A 699 17.26 -19.48 -42.61
C ASP A 699 18.42 -19.18 -43.58
N ALA A 700 18.38 -18.02 -44.25
CA ALA A 700 19.38 -17.65 -45.27
C ALA A 700 20.83 -17.67 -44.76
N LEU A 701 21.05 -17.67 -43.44
CA LEU A 701 22.37 -17.76 -42.80
C LEU A 701 22.70 -19.16 -42.26
N TYR A 702 21.85 -20.16 -42.49
CA TYR A 702 22.02 -21.53 -41.98
C TYR A 702 23.31 -22.16 -42.50
N ASP A 703 23.54 -22.15 -43.81
CA ASP A 703 24.73 -22.75 -44.41
C ASP A 703 26.03 -22.09 -43.91
N GLN A 704 26.03 -20.76 -43.76
CA GLN A 704 27.16 -20.01 -43.20
C GLN A 704 27.40 -20.37 -41.72
N ALA A 705 26.32 -20.55 -40.95
CA ALA A 705 26.41 -20.98 -39.56
C ALA A 705 26.97 -22.40 -39.45
N VAL A 706 26.55 -23.32 -40.32
CA VAL A 706 27.05 -24.71 -40.37
C VAL A 706 28.53 -24.72 -40.69
N GLU A 707 28.97 -23.94 -41.69
CA GLU A 707 30.38 -23.86 -42.07
C GLU A 707 31.26 -23.38 -40.90
N ILE A 708 30.83 -22.33 -40.19
CA ILE A 708 31.54 -21.81 -39.03
C ILE A 708 31.66 -22.86 -37.92
N VAL A 709 30.56 -23.57 -37.63
CA VAL A 709 30.51 -24.57 -36.55
C VAL A 709 31.35 -25.80 -36.90
N VAL A 710 31.30 -26.27 -38.14
CA VAL A 710 32.10 -27.40 -38.61
C VAL A 710 33.59 -27.04 -38.63
N LYS A 711 33.96 -25.85 -39.11
CA LYS A 711 35.36 -25.38 -39.17
C LYS A 711 35.97 -25.15 -37.79
N THR A 712 35.21 -24.55 -36.87
CA THR A 712 35.71 -24.25 -35.51
C THR A 712 35.55 -25.41 -34.53
N ARG A 713 34.78 -26.44 -34.89
CA ARG A 713 34.38 -27.58 -34.05
C ARG A 713 33.78 -27.13 -32.70
N ARG A 714 33.20 -25.93 -32.65
CA ARG A 714 32.64 -25.31 -31.44
C ARG A 714 31.19 -24.86 -31.69
N PRO A 715 30.20 -25.74 -31.49
CA PRO A 715 28.78 -25.43 -31.66
C PRO A 715 28.24 -24.65 -30.44
N SER A 716 28.67 -23.39 -30.29
CA SER A 716 28.15 -22.49 -29.27
C SER A 716 27.32 -21.36 -29.86
N ILE A 717 26.22 -21.04 -29.18
CA ILE A 717 25.30 -19.96 -29.58
C ILE A 717 26.07 -18.63 -29.66
N SER A 718 26.96 -18.36 -28.68
CA SER A 718 27.79 -17.16 -28.64
C SER A 718 28.79 -17.05 -29.80
N LEU A 719 29.29 -18.18 -30.31
CA LEU A 719 30.24 -18.20 -31.42
C LEU A 719 29.55 -17.87 -32.75
N VAL A 720 28.38 -18.47 -33.00
CA VAL A 720 27.54 -18.19 -34.17
C VAL A 720 27.04 -16.73 -34.11
N GLN A 721 26.61 -16.28 -32.94
CA GLN A 721 26.16 -14.90 -32.71
C GLN A 721 27.24 -13.87 -33.09
N ARG A 722 28.49 -14.10 -32.67
CA ARG A 722 29.60 -13.16 -32.90
C ARG A 722 30.06 -13.14 -34.35
N HIS A 723 30.10 -14.30 -35.02
CA HIS A 723 30.58 -14.38 -36.40
C HIS A 723 29.54 -13.89 -37.42
N LEU A 724 28.26 -14.19 -37.18
CA LEU A 724 27.17 -13.78 -38.09
C LEU A 724 26.53 -12.44 -37.70
N ARG A 725 26.92 -11.85 -36.56
CA ARG A 725 26.37 -10.58 -36.03
C ARG A 725 24.83 -10.60 -35.92
N ILE A 726 24.28 -11.73 -35.50
CA ILE A 726 22.84 -11.94 -35.31
C ILE A 726 22.45 -11.88 -33.83
N GLY A 727 21.15 -11.75 -33.53
CA GLY A 727 20.63 -11.79 -32.17
C GLY A 727 20.69 -13.20 -31.55
N TYR A 728 20.69 -13.27 -30.21
CA TYR A 728 20.82 -14.54 -29.47
C TYR A 728 19.77 -15.59 -29.85
N ASN A 729 18.49 -15.22 -29.94
CA ASN A 729 17.40 -16.15 -30.26
C ASN A 729 17.53 -16.76 -31.66
N ARG A 730 18.04 -15.98 -32.62
CA ARG A 730 18.29 -16.48 -33.99
C ARG A 730 19.49 -17.43 -34.02
N ALA A 731 20.58 -17.08 -33.32
CA ALA A 731 21.74 -17.97 -33.18
C ALA A 731 21.39 -19.28 -32.45
N ALA A 732 20.51 -19.24 -31.45
CA ALA A 732 20.01 -20.42 -30.75
C ALA A 732 19.21 -21.33 -31.69
N ARG A 733 18.27 -20.76 -32.46
CA ARG A 733 17.48 -21.48 -33.46
C ARG A 733 18.35 -22.16 -34.52
N LEU A 734 19.40 -21.49 -35.01
CA LEU A 734 20.34 -22.07 -35.98
C LEU A 734 21.10 -23.28 -35.40
N ILE A 735 21.55 -23.20 -34.14
CA ILE A 735 22.21 -24.34 -33.47
C ILE A 735 21.22 -25.48 -33.21
N GLU A 736 19.97 -25.19 -32.84
CA GLU A 736 18.92 -26.21 -32.65
C GLU A 736 18.54 -26.87 -33.97
N GLN A 737 18.51 -26.13 -35.09
CA GLN A 737 18.33 -26.69 -36.43
C GLN A 737 19.50 -27.60 -36.81
N MET A 738 20.75 -27.26 -36.45
CA MET A 738 21.90 -28.15 -36.64
C MET A 738 21.83 -29.41 -35.77
N GLU A 739 21.28 -29.30 -34.56
CA GLU A 739 21.03 -30.43 -33.66
C GLU A 739 19.96 -31.37 -34.24
N ARG A 740 18.85 -30.83 -34.74
CA ARG A 740 17.79 -31.60 -35.42
C ARG A 740 18.26 -32.25 -36.72
N ALA A 741 19.12 -31.58 -37.47
CA ALA A 741 19.73 -32.11 -38.70
C ALA A 741 20.85 -33.14 -38.42
N GLY A 742 21.18 -33.40 -37.15
CA GLY A 742 22.22 -34.37 -36.76
C GLY A 742 23.66 -33.91 -37.01
N LEU A 743 23.89 -32.62 -37.30
CA LEU A 743 25.22 -32.04 -37.50
C LEU A 743 25.94 -31.80 -36.16
N VAL A 744 25.15 -31.56 -35.11
CA VAL A 744 25.62 -31.23 -33.76
C VAL A 744 24.91 -32.13 -32.75
N SER A 745 25.60 -32.54 -31.69
CA SER A 745 25.02 -33.33 -30.61
C SER A 745 24.02 -32.52 -29.79
N SER A 746 23.15 -33.22 -29.07
CA SER A 746 22.45 -32.62 -27.95
C SER A 746 23.42 -32.13 -26.89
N MET A 747 22.95 -31.21 -26.05
CA MET A 747 23.75 -30.58 -25.00
C MET A 747 24.16 -31.62 -23.95
N GLY A 748 25.47 -31.84 -23.80
CA GLY A 748 26.02 -32.78 -22.82
C GLY A 748 25.85 -32.30 -21.38
N SER A 749 26.08 -33.21 -20.42
CA SER A 749 25.98 -32.92 -18.97
C SER A 749 26.98 -31.86 -18.47
N ASN A 750 28.01 -31.57 -19.25
CA ASN A 750 28.99 -30.52 -19.06
C ASN A 750 28.62 -29.18 -19.73
N GLY A 751 27.43 -29.07 -20.34
CA GLY A 751 26.93 -27.87 -21.01
C GLY A 751 27.50 -27.60 -22.39
N ASN A 752 28.32 -28.51 -22.95
CA ASN A 752 28.90 -28.38 -24.27
C ASN A 752 28.16 -29.26 -25.30
N ARG A 753 28.14 -28.81 -26.55
CA ARG A 753 27.69 -29.56 -27.72
C ARG A 753 28.91 -29.99 -28.55
N GLU A 754 28.83 -31.10 -29.26
CA GLU A 754 29.91 -31.63 -30.12
C GLU A 754 29.46 -31.69 -31.57
N VAL A 755 30.39 -31.57 -32.53
CA VAL A 755 30.08 -31.67 -33.96
C VAL A 755 30.18 -33.13 -34.41
N MET A 756 29.07 -33.67 -34.93
CA MET A 756 28.92 -35.08 -35.28
C MET A 756 29.47 -35.43 -36.68
N VAL A 757 29.74 -34.43 -37.52
CA VAL A 757 30.27 -34.63 -38.87
C VAL A 757 31.79 -34.84 -38.82
N PRO A 758 32.36 -35.84 -39.53
CA PRO A 758 33.81 -36.03 -39.64
C PRO A 758 34.49 -34.82 -40.31
N PRO A 759 35.75 -34.51 -39.96
CA PRO A 759 36.49 -33.43 -40.61
C PRO A 759 36.64 -33.75 -42.11
N LYS A 760 36.35 -32.77 -42.98
CA LYS A 760 36.72 -32.89 -44.41
C LYS A 760 38.24 -33.02 -44.50
N GLU A 761 38.72 -34.12 -45.06
CA GLU A 761 40.12 -34.24 -45.45
C GLU A 761 40.40 -33.24 -46.59
N GLY A 762 41.22 -32.24 -46.31
CA GLY A 762 41.78 -31.31 -47.30
C GLY A 762 40.89 -30.12 -47.67
N GLU A 763 41.03 -29.03 -46.93
CA GLU A 763 41.29 -27.65 -47.42
C GLU A 763 41.53 -26.68 -46.26
#